data_AF-A0A399Z242-F1
#
_entry.id   AF-A0A399Z242-F1
#
_cell.length_a   1.000
_cell.length_b   1.000
_cell.length_c   1.000
_cell.angle_alpha   90.00
_cell.angle_beta   90.00
_cell.angle_gamma   90.00
#
_symmetry.space_group_name_H-M   'P 1'
#
loop_
_entity.id
_entity.type
_entity.pdbx_description
1 polymer ?
#
loop_
_entity_poly.entity_id
_entity_poly.type
_entity_poly.pdbx_seq_one_letter_code
_entity_poly.pdbx_strand_id
1 'polypeptide(L)'
;MTVFNRLRSILEAGLVGLFFVQALRATVGFVYSRTASASIFPALDPAAVDPNLPGLVSPAVVQSELVVLGIACVLPLLAIGLGRWRSSLLLAGLAVAGARLVMALPSAGISPAIGAYLTVGTGLFWVATFVRHRQIHLPYAFVIGFTVDQLLRAAGNTLDPSLSTGYGSAQIVLSALLVVVTAANFIRPPSLSLEDSRGLFTLWGGFGLGGLLFLQLALLASPNASAARSAYDYTILVPALIAATALPLVPAVQRAARGVVSLFDASVQGWVWMLVLALFLVVGTRVQGAVGAGALVAAQFVASLTWWWLVRPQAEKERNASGLWMLVAVVVFGLFVVMDLFTFEYAYVRELSGQFAFLNRVVTPLLRGFRGLGLAVLIVGVVTASLPVIASRRRAAWRDGSVVSSLVSLLVVGVLIVLGAFLSRPPVVEPYEGGEFRIGTYNIHAGYNEFFHSDLESLARTIQQSGANVVLLQEVEAGRLTSFGVDQTLWLARKVGMDRRFYATNEGLQGLAVLSNVEIVFDDGVPLTSEGQQTGLQRVVLQPDDRPITLYNTWLGVLLEGVGDDVAEQEQDQVRQLNEILSIMLAHGEGSIVSLGRIVVGGTFNNVPSSDLILRMRQTSLTDPFADQPQATSHTFVQTSRRARLDYLFTNLLPLGAVVIDSSASDHRLAVVSLALR
;
A
#
# COMPACT_ATOMS: atom_id res chain seq x y z
N MET A 1 -8.53 -39.21 15.90
CA MET A 1 -9.66 -38.46 15.29
C MET A 1 -9.70 -36.96 15.68
N THR A 2 -9.06 -36.54 16.79
CA THR A 2 -9.08 -35.15 17.31
C THR A 2 -8.17 -34.16 16.56
N VAL A 3 -6.98 -34.58 16.10
CA VAL A 3 -6.01 -33.70 15.39
C VAL A 3 -6.55 -33.25 14.03
N PHE A 4 -7.10 -34.16 13.23
CA PHE A 4 -7.65 -33.86 11.90
C PHE A 4 -8.79 -32.84 11.96
N ASN A 5 -9.71 -32.99 12.92
CA ASN A 5 -10.81 -32.05 13.12
C ASN A 5 -10.32 -30.63 13.48
N ARG A 6 -9.22 -30.54 14.24
CA ARG A 6 -8.59 -29.27 14.59
C ARG A 6 -7.96 -28.59 13.38
N LEU A 7 -7.16 -29.34 12.61
CA LEU A 7 -6.51 -28.84 11.39
C LEU A 7 -7.53 -28.32 10.38
N ARG A 8 -8.64 -29.03 10.20
CA ARG A 8 -9.72 -28.59 9.30
C ARG A 8 -10.38 -27.28 9.75
N SER A 9 -10.54 -27.04 11.05
CA SER A 9 -11.05 -25.76 11.55
C SER A 9 -10.04 -24.62 11.40
N ILE A 10 -8.73 -24.91 11.50
CA ILE A 10 -7.65 -23.95 11.25
C ILE A 10 -7.57 -23.62 9.76
N LEU A 11 -7.76 -24.60 8.88
CA LEU A 11 -7.82 -24.39 7.43
C LEU A 11 -9.00 -23.49 7.03
N GLU A 12 -10.20 -23.71 7.60
CA GLU A 12 -11.35 -22.81 7.41
C GLU A 12 -10.99 -21.37 7.80
N ALA A 13 -10.40 -21.21 8.99
CA ALA A 13 -9.99 -19.91 9.51
C ALA A 13 -8.95 -19.24 8.60
N GLY A 14 -7.92 -19.97 8.17
CA GLY A 14 -6.87 -19.46 7.28
C GLY A 14 -7.40 -19.03 5.92
N LEU A 15 -8.31 -19.80 5.30
CA LEU A 15 -8.93 -19.44 4.01
C LEU A 15 -9.81 -18.19 4.13
N VAL A 16 -10.67 -18.11 5.15
CA VAL A 16 -11.49 -16.91 5.38
C VAL A 16 -10.61 -15.71 5.69
N GLY A 17 -9.56 -15.88 6.50
CA GLY A 17 -8.59 -14.83 6.82
C GLY A 17 -7.86 -14.31 5.58
N LEU A 18 -7.40 -15.20 4.70
CA LEU A 18 -6.78 -14.81 3.43
C LEU A 18 -7.73 -13.99 2.56
N PHE A 19 -8.96 -14.49 2.34
CA PHE A 19 -9.95 -13.79 1.52
C PHE A 19 -10.32 -12.44 2.10
N PHE A 20 -10.45 -12.37 3.43
CA PHE A 20 -10.75 -11.14 4.14
C PHE A 20 -9.63 -10.10 4.01
N VAL A 21 -8.36 -10.48 4.23
CA VAL A 21 -7.22 -9.55 4.15
C VAL A 21 -7.06 -8.99 2.74
N GLN A 22 -7.13 -9.84 1.71
CA GLN A 22 -7.07 -9.42 0.30
C GLN A 22 -8.20 -8.46 -0.05
N ALA A 23 -9.44 -8.81 0.31
CA ALA A 23 -10.61 -7.98 0.03
C ALA A 23 -10.60 -6.66 0.83
N LEU A 24 -10.07 -6.65 2.05
CA LEU A 24 -9.96 -5.44 2.86
C LEU A 24 -9.00 -4.42 2.24
N ARG A 25 -7.82 -4.87 1.79
CA ARG A 25 -6.88 -4.03 1.04
C ARG A 25 -7.49 -3.53 -0.27
N ALA A 26 -8.15 -4.41 -1.01
CA ALA A 26 -8.82 -4.05 -2.27
C ALA A 26 -9.95 -3.02 -2.04
N THR A 27 -10.69 -3.16 -0.94
CA THR A 27 -11.76 -2.22 -0.55
C THR A 27 -11.21 -0.82 -0.38
N VAL A 28 -10.07 -0.64 0.29
CA VAL A 28 -9.46 0.69 0.47
C VAL A 28 -9.06 1.30 -0.88
N GLY A 29 -8.36 0.54 -1.72
CA GLY A 29 -7.95 1.02 -3.04
C GLY A 29 -9.12 1.34 -3.96
N PHE A 30 -10.17 0.50 -3.98
CA PHE A 30 -11.38 0.78 -4.76
C PHE A 30 -12.16 1.99 -4.24
N VAL A 31 -12.33 2.15 -2.92
CA VAL A 31 -13.03 3.33 -2.40
C VAL A 31 -12.30 4.61 -2.83
N TYR A 32 -10.97 4.65 -2.71
CA TYR A 32 -10.18 5.79 -3.19
C TYR A 32 -10.35 6.01 -4.70
N SER A 33 -10.05 5.01 -5.52
CA SER A 33 -10.01 5.19 -6.97
C SER A 33 -11.39 5.49 -7.56
N ARG A 34 -12.46 4.86 -7.05
CA ARG A 34 -13.84 5.12 -7.47
C ARG A 34 -14.30 6.52 -7.08
N THR A 35 -14.00 6.97 -5.85
CA THR A 35 -14.38 8.31 -5.41
C THR A 35 -13.60 9.40 -6.13
N ALA A 36 -12.30 9.18 -6.39
CA ALA A 36 -11.47 10.09 -7.17
C ALA A 36 -11.99 10.22 -8.62
N SER A 37 -12.28 9.09 -9.28
CA SER A 37 -12.91 9.08 -10.63
C SER A 37 -14.26 9.80 -10.66
N ALA A 38 -15.12 9.60 -9.67
CA ALA A 38 -16.39 10.31 -9.61
C ALA A 38 -16.25 11.81 -9.33
N SER A 39 -15.14 12.25 -8.71
CA SER A 39 -14.90 13.66 -8.42
C SER A 39 -14.59 14.50 -9.67
N ILE A 40 -13.97 13.87 -10.69
CA ILE A 40 -13.65 14.54 -11.96
C ILE A 40 -14.81 14.48 -12.97
N PHE A 41 -15.76 13.55 -12.79
CA PHE A 41 -16.91 13.35 -13.68
C PHE A 41 -17.69 14.63 -14.04
N PRO A 42 -18.00 15.56 -13.10
CA PRO A 42 -18.77 16.77 -13.42
C PRO A 42 -18.05 17.76 -14.34
N ALA A 43 -16.73 17.66 -14.46
CA ALA A 43 -15.90 18.55 -15.28
C ALA A 43 -15.66 18.01 -16.70
N LEU A 44 -16.14 16.80 -17.02
CA LEU A 44 -15.92 16.13 -18.30
C LEU A 44 -17.10 16.37 -19.25
N ASP A 45 -16.79 16.60 -20.52
CA ASP A 45 -17.77 16.47 -21.61
C ASP A 45 -17.87 14.98 -22.02
N PRO A 46 -19.02 14.31 -21.82
CA PRO A 46 -19.16 12.89 -22.17
C PRO A 46 -18.88 12.57 -23.64
N ALA A 47 -19.04 13.54 -24.56
CA ALA A 47 -18.76 13.35 -25.97
C ALA A 47 -17.26 13.32 -26.31
N ALA A 48 -16.41 13.87 -25.43
CA ALA A 48 -14.97 13.93 -25.62
C ALA A 48 -14.22 12.75 -24.98
N VAL A 49 -14.89 11.99 -24.10
CA VAL A 49 -14.30 10.84 -23.40
C VAL A 49 -14.09 9.67 -24.38
N ASP A 50 -12.88 9.11 -24.41
CA ASP A 50 -12.61 7.86 -25.13
C ASP A 50 -13.38 6.70 -24.48
N PRO A 51 -14.35 6.08 -25.17
CA PRO A 51 -15.13 4.99 -24.61
C PRO A 51 -14.30 3.74 -24.30
N ASN A 52 -13.08 3.65 -24.82
CA ASN A 52 -12.17 2.54 -24.56
C ASN A 52 -11.27 2.75 -23.33
N LEU A 53 -11.22 3.98 -22.78
CA LEU A 53 -10.40 4.28 -21.61
C LEU A 53 -11.14 3.83 -20.33
N PRO A 54 -10.68 2.78 -19.63
CA PRO A 54 -11.36 2.30 -18.44
C PRO A 54 -11.20 3.27 -17.27
N GLY A 55 -12.09 3.14 -16.29
CA GLY A 55 -11.96 3.82 -15.00
C GLY A 55 -12.97 4.91 -14.74
N LEU A 56 -13.63 5.46 -15.77
CA LEU A 56 -14.62 6.51 -15.57
C LEU A 56 -15.85 5.95 -14.83
N VAL A 57 -16.14 6.52 -13.65
CA VAL A 57 -17.26 6.10 -12.81
C VAL A 57 -18.11 7.30 -12.46
N SER A 58 -19.42 7.19 -12.70
CA SER A 58 -20.33 8.28 -12.35
C SER A 58 -20.58 8.35 -10.83
N PRO A 59 -20.89 9.54 -10.28
CA PRO A 59 -21.25 9.71 -8.88
C PRO A 59 -22.39 8.78 -8.42
N ALA A 60 -23.36 8.48 -9.29
CA ALA A 60 -24.47 7.58 -8.98
C ALA A 60 -24.01 6.13 -8.75
N VAL A 61 -23.03 5.65 -9.52
CA VAL A 61 -22.44 4.32 -9.32
C VAL A 61 -21.70 4.26 -8.00
N VAL A 62 -20.87 5.27 -7.70
CA VAL A 62 -20.15 5.36 -6.41
C VAL A 62 -21.12 5.42 -5.24
N GLN A 63 -22.19 6.19 -5.35
CA GLN A 63 -23.22 6.25 -4.31
C GLN A 63 -23.84 4.87 -4.04
N SER A 64 -24.19 4.13 -5.09
CA SER A 64 -24.69 2.75 -4.97
C SER A 64 -23.67 1.81 -4.32
N GLU A 65 -22.41 1.89 -4.76
CA GLU A 65 -21.29 1.13 -4.21
C GLU A 65 -21.05 1.43 -2.72
N LEU A 66 -21.12 2.70 -2.30
CA LEU A 66 -20.97 3.11 -0.90
C LEU A 66 -22.16 2.66 -0.04
N VAL A 67 -23.38 2.59 -0.60
CA VAL A 67 -24.52 1.99 0.11
C VAL A 67 -24.27 0.50 0.35
N VAL A 68 -23.76 -0.23 -0.64
CA VAL A 68 -23.38 -1.65 -0.48
C VAL A 68 -22.27 -1.81 0.56
N LEU A 69 -21.25 -0.95 0.55
CA LEU A 69 -20.21 -0.94 1.58
C LEU A 69 -20.80 -0.67 2.98
N GLY A 70 -21.71 0.29 3.11
CA GLY A 70 -22.42 0.58 4.36
C GLY A 70 -23.21 -0.63 4.88
N ILE A 71 -23.92 -1.33 3.99
CA ILE A 71 -24.62 -2.59 4.31
C ILE A 71 -23.61 -3.66 4.75
N ALA A 72 -22.51 -3.83 4.02
CA ALA A 72 -21.46 -4.80 4.33
C ALA A 72 -20.84 -4.55 5.72
N CYS A 73 -20.58 -3.29 6.06
CA CYS A 73 -20.05 -2.86 7.36
C CYS A 73 -20.97 -3.23 8.54
N VAL A 74 -22.30 -3.30 8.32
CA VAL A 74 -23.26 -3.64 9.38
C VAL A 74 -23.69 -5.12 9.42
N LEU A 75 -23.29 -5.93 8.44
CA LEU A 75 -23.55 -7.39 8.42
C LEU A 75 -23.16 -8.12 9.72
N PRO A 76 -22.09 -7.74 10.46
CA PRO A 76 -21.77 -8.37 11.74
C PRO A 76 -22.87 -8.30 12.79
N LEU A 77 -23.79 -7.33 12.72
CA LEU A 77 -24.93 -7.22 13.62
C LEU A 77 -25.86 -8.44 13.55
N LEU A 78 -25.93 -9.10 12.39
CA LEU A 78 -26.70 -10.33 12.23
C LEU A 78 -26.25 -11.42 13.21
N ALA A 79 -24.98 -11.39 13.66
CA ALA A 79 -24.46 -12.36 14.62
C ALA A 79 -25.11 -12.25 16.02
N ILE A 80 -25.70 -11.10 16.37
CA ILE A 80 -26.45 -10.93 17.62
C ILE A 80 -27.67 -11.86 17.64
N GLY A 81 -28.39 -11.93 16.52
CA GLY A 81 -29.55 -12.80 16.34
C GLY A 81 -29.17 -14.22 15.93
N LEU A 82 -28.55 -14.35 14.76
CA LEU A 82 -28.28 -15.61 14.05
C LEU A 82 -27.09 -16.38 14.63
N GLY A 83 -26.14 -15.69 15.26
CA GLY A 83 -24.91 -16.30 15.77
C GLY A 83 -25.15 -17.34 16.87
N ARG A 84 -26.37 -17.47 17.40
CA ARG A 84 -26.74 -18.54 18.33
C ARG A 84 -26.86 -19.91 17.66
N TRP A 85 -27.07 -19.93 16.34
CA TRP A 85 -27.25 -21.15 15.57
C TRP A 85 -25.95 -21.53 14.87
N ARG A 86 -25.55 -22.80 14.97
CA ARG A 86 -24.34 -23.31 14.31
C ARG A 86 -24.40 -23.19 12.78
N SER A 87 -25.60 -23.20 12.19
CA SER A 87 -25.81 -22.99 10.75
C SER A 87 -25.35 -21.60 10.28
N SER A 88 -25.26 -20.62 11.17
CA SER A 88 -24.72 -19.30 10.82
C SER A 88 -23.26 -19.35 10.35
N LEU A 89 -22.44 -20.27 10.87
CA LEU A 89 -21.07 -20.48 10.39
C LEU A 89 -21.03 -21.01 8.97
N LEU A 90 -21.94 -21.95 8.66
CA LEU A 90 -22.07 -22.49 7.31
C LEU A 90 -22.46 -21.38 6.35
N LEU A 91 -23.52 -20.62 6.67
CA LEU A 91 -23.98 -19.50 5.86
C LEU A 91 -22.88 -18.45 5.66
N ALA A 92 -22.17 -18.08 6.74
CA ALA A 92 -21.08 -17.10 6.66
C ALA A 92 -19.92 -17.59 5.78
N GLY A 93 -19.48 -18.84 5.93
CA GLY A 93 -18.40 -19.40 5.11
C GLY A 93 -18.76 -19.52 3.63
N LEU A 94 -20.00 -19.93 3.32
CA LEU A 94 -20.52 -19.94 1.94
C LEU A 94 -20.61 -18.52 1.35
N ALA A 95 -21.07 -17.55 2.15
CA ALA A 95 -21.18 -16.16 1.72
C ALA A 95 -19.81 -15.52 1.44
N VAL A 96 -18.80 -15.79 2.28
CA VAL A 96 -17.41 -15.35 2.05
C VAL A 96 -16.86 -15.95 0.75
N ALA A 97 -17.05 -17.26 0.54
CA ALA A 97 -16.59 -17.93 -0.68
C ALA A 97 -17.24 -17.34 -1.95
N GLY A 98 -18.56 -17.11 -1.91
CA GLY A 98 -19.33 -16.53 -3.00
C GLY A 98 -18.96 -15.08 -3.29
N ALA A 99 -18.88 -14.24 -2.26
CA ALA A 99 -18.49 -12.83 -2.40
C ALA A 99 -17.08 -12.70 -2.97
N ARG A 100 -16.14 -13.57 -2.56
CA ARG A 100 -14.77 -13.56 -3.08
C ARG A 100 -14.71 -13.97 -4.57
N LEU A 101 -15.62 -14.85 -5.02
CA LEU A 101 -15.75 -15.18 -6.44
C LEU A 101 -16.28 -14.02 -7.25
N VAL A 102 -17.27 -13.27 -6.74
CA VAL A 102 -17.77 -12.05 -7.39
C VAL A 102 -16.65 -11.03 -7.57
N MET A 103 -15.75 -10.90 -6.59
CA MET A 103 -14.57 -10.03 -6.69
C MET A 103 -13.59 -10.48 -7.79
N ALA A 104 -13.33 -11.79 -7.91
CA ALA A 104 -12.33 -12.34 -8.84
C ALA A 104 -12.85 -12.57 -10.27
N LEU A 105 -14.15 -12.79 -10.42
CA LEU A 105 -14.83 -13.10 -11.68
C LEU A 105 -15.95 -12.08 -11.89
N PRO A 106 -15.59 -10.83 -12.26
CA PRO A 106 -16.59 -9.80 -12.48
C PRO A 106 -17.55 -10.21 -13.60
N SER A 107 -18.84 -9.96 -13.38
CA SER A 107 -19.91 -10.17 -14.36
C SER A 107 -20.50 -8.84 -14.80
N ALA A 108 -21.16 -8.80 -15.94
CA ALA A 108 -21.89 -7.61 -16.38
C ALA A 108 -22.84 -7.12 -15.26
N GLY A 109 -22.66 -5.86 -14.84
CA GLY A 109 -23.47 -5.22 -13.81
C GLY A 109 -23.01 -5.38 -12.35
N ILE A 110 -21.95 -6.14 -12.05
CA ILE A 110 -21.38 -6.23 -10.69
C ILE A 110 -19.89 -5.91 -10.73
N SER A 111 -19.50 -4.81 -10.10
CA SER A 111 -18.10 -4.39 -10.06
C SER A 111 -17.27 -5.28 -9.11
N PRO A 112 -15.96 -5.45 -9.36
CA PRO A 112 -15.04 -6.08 -8.40
C PRO A 112 -15.06 -5.42 -7.02
N ALA A 113 -15.34 -4.12 -6.97
CA ALA A 113 -15.45 -3.35 -5.72
C ALA A 113 -16.60 -3.87 -4.84
N ILE A 114 -17.79 -4.12 -5.43
CA ILE A 114 -18.92 -4.74 -4.72
C ILE A 114 -18.52 -6.11 -4.16
N GLY A 115 -17.82 -6.94 -4.94
CA GLY A 115 -17.32 -8.23 -4.48
C GLY A 115 -16.36 -8.10 -3.29
N ALA A 116 -15.46 -7.12 -3.32
CA ALA A 116 -14.54 -6.82 -2.22
C ALA A 116 -15.31 -6.40 -0.95
N TYR A 117 -16.26 -5.46 -1.07
CA TYR A 117 -17.07 -4.98 0.06
C TYR A 117 -17.87 -6.11 0.71
N LEU A 118 -18.53 -6.94 -0.10
CA LEU A 118 -19.28 -8.10 0.38
C LEU A 118 -18.38 -9.14 1.05
N THR A 119 -17.16 -9.37 0.52
CA THR A 119 -16.20 -10.29 1.13
C THR A 119 -15.75 -9.78 2.51
N VAL A 120 -15.49 -8.49 2.65
CA VAL A 120 -15.19 -7.85 3.94
C VAL A 120 -16.36 -8.01 4.91
N GLY A 121 -17.57 -7.62 4.52
CA GLY A 121 -18.74 -7.66 5.40
C GLY A 121 -19.12 -9.09 5.83
N THR A 122 -19.13 -10.04 4.90
CA THR A 122 -19.38 -11.46 5.20
C THR A 122 -18.25 -12.08 6.02
N GLY A 123 -17.00 -11.65 5.81
CA GLY A 123 -15.85 -12.04 6.63
C GLY A 123 -15.98 -11.54 8.07
N LEU A 124 -16.39 -10.29 8.28
CA LEU A 124 -16.66 -9.75 9.63
C LEU A 124 -17.85 -10.47 10.31
N PHE A 125 -18.90 -10.79 9.56
CA PHE A 125 -19.99 -11.64 10.05
C PHE A 125 -19.52 -13.05 10.41
N TRP A 126 -18.64 -13.64 9.60
CA TRP A 126 -17.97 -14.90 9.92
C TRP A 126 -17.16 -14.77 11.22
N VAL A 127 -16.33 -13.73 11.39
CA VAL A 127 -15.56 -13.53 12.64
C VAL A 127 -16.51 -13.46 13.84
N ALA A 128 -17.56 -12.63 13.78
CA ALA A 128 -18.49 -12.45 14.89
C ALA A 128 -19.21 -13.76 15.27
N THR A 129 -19.56 -14.60 14.30
CA THR A 129 -20.20 -15.92 14.54
C THR A 129 -19.18 -16.99 14.96
N PHE A 130 -17.95 -16.93 14.43
CA PHE A 130 -16.86 -17.86 14.69
C PHE A 130 -16.35 -17.76 16.12
N VAL A 131 -16.21 -16.53 16.65
CA VAL A 131 -15.84 -16.29 18.06
C VAL A 131 -16.78 -17.03 19.01
N ARG A 132 -18.08 -17.03 18.72
CA ARG A 132 -19.08 -17.63 19.58
C ARG A 132 -18.98 -19.16 19.69
N HIS A 133 -18.35 -19.82 18.72
CA HIS A 133 -18.34 -21.28 18.62
C HIS A 133 -16.94 -21.90 18.64
N ARG A 134 -15.91 -21.17 18.21
CA ARG A 134 -14.55 -21.67 17.94
C ARG A 134 -13.48 -20.60 18.19
N GLN A 135 -13.66 -19.72 19.18
CA GLN A 135 -12.78 -18.56 19.42
C GLN A 135 -11.28 -18.86 19.41
N ILE A 136 -10.88 -20.04 19.88
CA ILE A 136 -9.48 -20.46 19.94
C ILE A 136 -8.78 -20.48 18.58
N HIS A 137 -9.54 -20.68 17.50
CA HIS A 137 -8.99 -20.74 16.16
C HIS A 137 -8.99 -19.38 15.45
N LEU A 138 -9.58 -18.32 16.04
CA LEU A 138 -9.64 -17.01 15.41
C LEU A 138 -8.25 -16.41 15.10
N PRO A 139 -7.26 -16.42 16.01
CA PRO A 139 -5.95 -15.83 15.73
C PRO A 139 -5.27 -16.45 14.50
N TYR A 140 -5.52 -17.73 14.23
CA TYR A 140 -4.99 -18.43 13.07
C TYR A 140 -5.55 -17.87 11.75
N ALA A 141 -6.77 -17.31 11.74
CA ALA A 141 -7.31 -16.66 10.55
C ALA A 141 -6.42 -15.51 10.10
N PHE A 142 -6.04 -14.64 11.04
CA PHE A 142 -5.20 -13.48 10.73
C PHE A 142 -3.75 -13.88 10.47
N VAL A 143 -3.16 -14.72 11.32
CA VAL A 143 -1.76 -15.13 11.13
C VAL A 143 -1.55 -15.86 9.81
N ILE A 144 -2.38 -16.86 9.50
CA ILE A 144 -2.28 -17.59 8.23
C ILE A 144 -2.68 -16.69 7.06
N GLY A 145 -3.73 -15.89 7.21
CA GLY A 145 -4.20 -14.95 6.19
C GLY A 145 -3.11 -13.98 5.75
N PHE A 146 -2.48 -13.27 6.69
CA PHE A 146 -1.36 -12.36 6.39
C PHE A 146 -0.11 -13.09 5.91
N THR A 147 0.22 -14.27 6.44
CA THR A 147 1.39 -15.03 5.99
C THR A 147 1.25 -15.48 4.53
N VAL A 148 0.08 -16.00 4.15
CA VAL A 148 -0.19 -16.42 2.78
C VAL A 148 -0.33 -15.21 1.85
N ASP A 149 -0.92 -14.10 2.32
CA ASP A 149 -0.93 -12.85 1.57
C ASP A 149 0.49 -12.35 1.27
N GLN A 150 1.39 -12.33 2.26
CA GLN A 150 2.80 -11.97 2.09
C GLN A 150 3.49 -12.83 1.02
N LEU A 151 3.22 -14.14 0.99
CA LEU A 151 3.76 -15.05 -0.02
C LEU A 151 3.20 -14.76 -1.42
N LEU A 152 1.89 -14.54 -1.56
CA LEU A 152 1.27 -14.23 -2.85
C LEU A 152 1.81 -12.91 -3.41
N ARG A 153 1.97 -11.89 -2.55
CA ARG A 153 2.57 -10.63 -2.95
C ARG A 153 4.04 -10.75 -3.29
N ALA A 154 4.80 -11.59 -2.58
CA ALA A 154 6.19 -11.87 -2.96
C ALA A 154 6.24 -12.47 -4.37
N ALA A 155 5.35 -13.43 -4.69
CA ALA A 155 5.22 -14.00 -6.03
C ALA A 155 4.80 -12.97 -7.08
N GLY A 156 3.98 -11.98 -6.70
CA GLY A 156 3.54 -10.88 -7.55
C GLY A 156 4.48 -9.69 -7.61
N ASN A 157 5.71 -9.76 -7.08
CA ASN A 157 6.61 -8.61 -6.97
C ASN A 157 5.94 -7.40 -6.29
N THR A 158 5.24 -7.65 -5.18
CA THR A 158 4.40 -6.76 -4.35
C THR A 158 2.99 -6.49 -4.85
N LEU A 159 2.75 -6.60 -6.16
CA LEU A 159 1.40 -6.52 -6.74
C LEU A 159 0.59 -7.71 -6.23
N ASP A 160 -0.65 -7.50 -5.85
CA ASP A 160 -1.54 -8.58 -5.42
C ASP A 160 -2.02 -9.37 -6.64
N PRO A 161 -1.54 -10.63 -6.85
CA PRO A 161 -1.96 -11.42 -8.00
C PRO A 161 -3.46 -11.70 -7.97
N SER A 162 -4.08 -11.66 -6.79
CA SER A 162 -5.49 -11.98 -6.59
C SER A 162 -6.47 -10.91 -7.10
N LEU A 163 -5.94 -9.77 -7.57
CA LEU A 163 -6.65 -8.73 -8.32
C LEU A 163 -6.57 -8.92 -9.84
N SER A 164 -5.68 -9.79 -10.32
CA SER A 164 -5.55 -10.09 -11.75
C SER A 164 -6.66 -11.02 -12.24
N THR A 165 -7.07 -10.86 -13.50
CA THR A 165 -8.05 -11.75 -14.15
C THR A 165 -7.55 -13.20 -14.24
N GLY A 166 -6.23 -13.39 -14.38
CA GLY A 166 -5.59 -14.72 -14.43
C GLY A 166 -5.71 -15.52 -13.12
N TYR A 167 -5.98 -14.86 -11.99
CA TYR A 167 -6.14 -15.55 -10.70
C TYR A 167 -7.52 -16.21 -10.52
N GLY A 168 -8.47 -15.98 -11.43
CA GLY A 168 -9.83 -16.51 -11.34
C GLY A 168 -9.90 -18.02 -11.11
N SER A 169 -9.09 -18.81 -11.82
CA SER A 169 -9.06 -20.28 -11.67
C SER A 169 -8.56 -20.72 -10.30
N ALA A 170 -7.50 -20.09 -9.77
CA ALA A 170 -7.01 -20.36 -8.43
C ALA A 170 -8.07 -19.99 -7.38
N GLN A 171 -8.76 -18.87 -7.56
CA GLN A 171 -9.82 -18.44 -6.66
C GLN A 171 -11.02 -19.39 -6.67
N ILE A 172 -11.42 -19.95 -7.81
CA ILE A 172 -12.46 -20.99 -7.88
C ILE A 172 -12.09 -22.19 -7.00
N VAL A 173 -10.86 -22.70 -7.13
CA VAL A 173 -10.38 -23.84 -6.35
C VAL A 173 -10.36 -23.52 -4.85
N LEU A 174 -9.85 -22.36 -4.47
CA LEU A 174 -9.79 -21.95 -3.06
C LEU A 174 -11.19 -21.72 -2.47
N SER A 175 -12.12 -21.13 -3.22
CA SER A 175 -13.51 -20.94 -2.78
C SER A 175 -14.23 -22.28 -2.66
N ALA A 176 -14.04 -23.21 -3.61
CA ALA A 176 -14.59 -24.57 -3.51
C ALA A 176 -14.04 -25.33 -2.29
N LEU A 177 -12.74 -25.20 -2.02
CA LEU A 177 -12.11 -25.75 -0.82
C LEU A 177 -12.72 -25.17 0.46
N LEU A 178 -12.93 -23.85 0.52
CA LEU A 178 -13.59 -23.21 1.66
C LEU A 178 -15.02 -23.75 1.86
N VAL A 179 -15.80 -23.91 0.80
CA VAL A 179 -17.15 -24.49 0.85
C VAL A 179 -17.11 -25.91 1.43
N VAL A 180 -16.23 -26.78 0.91
CA VAL A 180 -16.10 -28.17 1.36
C VAL A 180 -15.69 -28.24 2.83
N VAL A 181 -14.68 -27.45 3.22
CA VAL A 181 -14.17 -27.42 4.60
C VAL A 181 -15.23 -26.90 5.57
N THR A 182 -15.94 -25.83 5.20
CA THR A 182 -17.03 -25.25 6.01
C THR A 182 -18.17 -26.25 6.20
N ALA A 183 -18.62 -26.90 5.12
CA ALA A 183 -19.66 -27.93 5.18
C ALA A 183 -19.21 -29.13 6.04
N ALA A 184 -17.98 -29.58 5.88
CA ALA A 184 -17.45 -30.69 6.67
C ALA A 184 -17.35 -30.33 8.17
N ASN A 185 -16.94 -29.11 8.50
CA ASN A 185 -16.91 -28.59 9.88
C ASN A 185 -18.32 -28.37 10.46
N PHE A 186 -19.33 -28.14 9.63
CA PHE A 186 -20.74 -28.09 10.06
C PHE A 186 -21.29 -29.49 10.38
N ILE A 187 -21.07 -30.47 9.48
CA ILE A 187 -21.55 -31.86 9.65
C ILE A 187 -20.85 -32.55 10.83
N ARG A 188 -19.53 -32.37 10.95
CA ARG A 188 -18.72 -32.96 12.02
C ARG A 188 -18.00 -31.85 12.78
N PRO A 189 -18.58 -31.20 13.80
CA PRO A 189 -17.93 -30.09 14.48
C PRO A 189 -16.63 -30.50 15.19
N PRO A 190 -15.64 -29.59 15.31
CA PRO A 190 -14.43 -29.86 16.06
C PRO A 190 -14.73 -30.09 17.55
N SER A 191 -14.06 -31.06 18.15
CA SER A 191 -14.16 -31.34 19.59
C SER A 191 -13.35 -30.30 20.37
N LEU A 192 -14.04 -29.35 21.00
CA LEU A 192 -13.46 -28.26 21.79
C LEU A 192 -13.95 -28.35 23.24
N SER A 193 -13.15 -27.87 24.20
CA SER A 193 -13.60 -27.70 25.58
C SER A 193 -14.72 -26.66 25.64
N LEU A 194 -15.49 -26.64 26.73
CA LEU A 194 -16.56 -25.64 26.91
C LEU A 194 -16.03 -24.21 26.83
N GLU A 195 -14.89 -23.94 27.47
CA GLU A 195 -14.20 -22.64 27.42
C GLU A 195 -13.77 -22.27 25.99
N ASP A 196 -13.33 -23.25 25.20
CA ASP A 196 -12.90 -23.03 23.80
C ASP A 196 -14.07 -22.85 22.84
N SER A 197 -15.22 -23.41 23.19
CA SER A 197 -16.43 -23.40 22.39
C SER A 197 -17.31 -22.17 22.61
N ARG A 198 -16.99 -21.31 23.59
CA ARG A 198 -17.77 -20.10 23.94
C ARG A 198 -16.84 -18.90 24.12
N GLY A 199 -16.69 -18.11 23.05
CA GLY A 199 -15.93 -16.87 23.09
C GLY A 199 -16.80 -15.62 23.08
N LEU A 200 -16.21 -14.53 23.55
CA LEU A 200 -16.74 -13.20 23.54
C LEU A 200 -15.71 -12.24 22.94
N PHE A 201 -16.14 -11.53 21.90
CA PHE A 201 -15.42 -10.38 21.36
C PHE A 201 -15.85 -9.16 22.17
N THR A 202 -14.91 -8.42 22.76
CA THR A 202 -15.19 -7.30 23.68
C THR A 202 -15.12 -5.96 22.95
N LEU A 203 -15.59 -4.88 23.59
CA LEU A 203 -15.36 -3.51 23.11
C LEU A 203 -13.86 -3.24 22.86
N TRP A 204 -12.99 -3.65 23.78
CA TRP A 204 -11.53 -3.51 23.63
C TRP A 204 -10.98 -4.38 22.50
N GLY A 205 -11.56 -5.57 22.27
CA GLY A 205 -11.28 -6.39 21.09
C GLY A 205 -11.66 -5.68 19.79
N GLY A 206 -12.75 -4.91 19.79
CA GLY A 206 -13.16 -4.06 18.67
C GLY A 206 -12.11 -3.02 18.31
N PHE A 207 -11.70 -2.20 19.28
CA PHE A 207 -10.59 -1.27 19.10
C PHE A 207 -9.31 -1.98 18.65
N GLY A 208 -8.94 -3.06 19.34
CA GLY A 208 -7.76 -3.85 19.05
C GLY A 208 -7.72 -4.38 17.62
N LEU A 209 -8.84 -4.94 17.13
CA LEU A 209 -8.96 -5.45 15.78
C LEU A 209 -8.82 -4.34 14.74
N GLY A 210 -9.51 -3.20 14.93
CA GLY A 210 -9.42 -2.07 14.01
C GLY A 210 -8.00 -1.50 13.92
N GLY A 211 -7.34 -1.30 15.06
CA GLY A 211 -5.95 -0.84 15.13
C GLY A 211 -4.96 -1.84 14.53
N LEU A 212 -5.10 -3.14 14.82
CA LEU A 212 -4.23 -4.17 14.25
C LEU A 212 -4.41 -4.26 12.73
N LEU A 213 -5.63 -4.30 12.21
CA LEU A 213 -5.87 -4.36 10.75
C LEU A 213 -5.23 -3.17 10.04
N PHE A 214 -5.35 -1.97 10.60
CA PHE A 214 -4.69 -0.78 10.07
C PHE A 214 -3.17 -0.94 10.06
N LEU A 215 -2.54 -1.26 11.20
CA LEU A 215 -1.08 -1.39 11.30
C LEU A 215 -0.52 -2.47 10.36
N GLN A 216 -1.23 -3.58 10.22
CA GLN A 216 -0.80 -4.68 9.35
C GLN A 216 -0.84 -4.25 7.88
N LEU A 217 -1.93 -3.63 7.42
CA LEU A 217 -2.06 -3.21 6.03
C LEU A 217 -1.15 -2.01 5.70
N ALA A 218 -1.03 -1.03 6.60
CA ALA A 218 -0.27 0.20 6.35
C ALA A 218 1.26 0.02 6.44
N LEU A 219 1.73 -0.97 7.20
CA LEU A 219 3.17 -1.14 7.45
C LEU A 219 3.60 -2.60 7.76
N LEU A 220 3.10 -3.18 8.85
CA LEU A 220 3.78 -4.32 9.50
C LEU A 220 3.62 -5.65 8.76
N ALA A 221 2.53 -5.86 8.02
CA ALA A 221 2.36 -7.04 7.15
C ALA A 221 2.79 -6.78 5.70
N SER A 222 3.34 -5.59 5.40
CA SER A 222 3.69 -5.15 4.05
C SER A 222 5.23 -5.04 3.93
N PRO A 223 5.93 -6.07 3.41
CA PRO A 223 7.39 -6.05 3.33
C PRO A 223 7.95 -4.89 2.53
N ASN A 224 7.25 -4.45 1.48
CA ASN A 224 7.65 -3.30 0.68
C ASN A 224 7.51 -1.97 1.42
N ALA A 225 6.41 -1.76 2.16
CA ALA A 225 6.26 -0.55 2.98
C ALA A 225 7.32 -0.51 4.11
N SER A 226 7.67 -1.66 4.67
CA SER A 226 8.75 -1.77 5.65
C SER A 226 10.13 -1.51 5.02
N ALA A 227 10.37 -2.01 3.81
CA ALA A 227 11.61 -1.78 3.06
C ALA A 227 11.80 -0.31 2.72
N ALA A 228 10.75 0.35 2.25
CA ALA A 228 10.77 1.77 1.92
C ALA A 228 11.08 2.65 3.15
N ARG A 229 10.38 2.42 4.28
CA ARG A 229 10.59 3.23 5.50
C ARG A 229 11.92 2.98 6.20
N SER A 230 12.46 1.78 6.09
CA SER A 230 13.78 1.44 6.66
C SER A 230 14.92 1.63 5.68
N ALA A 231 14.67 2.00 4.41
CA ALA A 231 15.68 2.04 3.35
C ALA A 231 16.53 0.75 3.30
N TYR A 232 15.88 -0.41 3.35
CA TYR A 232 16.54 -1.72 3.39
C TYR A 232 16.05 -2.65 2.29
N ASP A 233 16.81 -3.70 2.01
CA ASP A 233 16.52 -4.60 0.90
C ASP A 233 15.21 -5.39 1.10
N TYR A 234 14.33 -5.28 0.11
CA TYR A 234 13.03 -5.96 0.08
C TYR A 234 13.16 -7.48 0.10
N THR A 235 14.14 -8.03 -0.63
CA THR A 235 14.36 -9.48 -0.76
C THR A 235 14.72 -10.12 0.57
N ILE A 236 15.45 -9.40 1.43
CA ILE A 236 15.77 -9.81 2.80
C ILE A 236 14.56 -9.65 3.74
N LEU A 237 13.80 -8.56 3.60
CA LEU A 237 12.67 -8.28 4.49
C LEU A 237 11.49 -9.24 4.30
N VAL A 238 11.23 -9.73 3.10
CA VAL A 238 10.14 -10.69 2.84
C VAL A 238 10.22 -11.94 3.74
N PRO A 239 11.30 -12.75 3.71
CA PRO A 239 11.39 -13.93 4.56
C PRO A 239 11.42 -13.59 6.06
N ALA A 240 12.02 -12.45 6.44
CA ALA A 240 12.07 -12.01 7.84
C ALA A 240 10.68 -11.64 8.39
N LEU A 241 9.86 -10.93 7.61
CA LEU A 241 8.49 -10.58 8.00
C LEU A 241 7.55 -11.77 7.93
N ILE A 242 7.72 -12.69 6.98
CA ILE A 242 7.01 -13.98 6.97
C ILE A 242 7.31 -14.75 8.27
N ALA A 243 8.58 -14.79 8.69
CA ALA A 243 8.95 -15.40 9.96
C ALA A 243 8.25 -14.70 11.14
N ALA A 244 8.33 -13.37 11.21
CA ALA A 244 7.70 -12.58 12.27
C ALA A 244 6.18 -12.78 12.33
N THR A 245 5.50 -12.86 11.19
CA THR A 245 4.06 -13.12 11.11
C THR A 245 3.74 -14.54 11.57
N ALA A 246 4.49 -15.55 11.12
CA ALA A 246 4.14 -16.97 11.26
C ALA A 246 4.69 -17.67 12.51
N LEU A 247 5.78 -17.19 13.11
CA LEU A 247 6.36 -17.75 14.35
C LEU A 247 5.36 -17.86 15.51
N PRO A 248 4.40 -16.94 15.70
CA PRO A 248 3.30 -17.10 16.67
C PRO A 248 2.46 -18.37 16.50
N LEU A 249 2.51 -19.06 15.36
CA LEU A 249 1.87 -20.38 15.17
C LEU A 249 2.56 -21.50 15.95
N VAL A 250 3.81 -21.29 16.39
CA VAL A 250 4.63 -22.29 17.08
C VAL A 250 4.35 -22.25 18.59
N PRO A 251 3.84 -23.33 19.21
CA PRO A 251 3.54 -23.33 20.65
C PRO A 251 4.74 -23.05 21.57
N ALA A 252 5.95 -23.47 21.18
CA ALA A 252 7.17 -23.12 21.92
C ALA A 252 7.44 -21.60 21.94
N VAL A 253 7.17 -20.90 20.83
CA VAL A 253 7.31 -19.44 20.74
C VAL A 253 6.27 -18.75 21.63
N GLN A 254 5.02 -19.22 21.58
CA GLN A 254 3.95 -18.77 22.47
C GLN A 254 4.30 -18.93 23.96
N ARG A 255 4.91 -20.07 24.33
CA ARG A 255 5.38 -20.32 25.69
C ARG A 255 6.51 -19.37 26.09
N ALA A 256 7.48 -19.14 25.21
CA ALA A 256 8.57 -18.20 25.45
C ALA A 256 8.05 -16.77 25.65
N ALA A 257 7.13 -16.32 24.78
CA ALA A 257 6.48 -15.02 24.90
C ALA A 257 5.72 -14.87 26.24
N ARG A 258 5.02 -15.92 26.68
CA ARG A 258 4.39 -15.95 28.01
C ARG A 258 5.41 -15.79 29.14
N GLY A 259 6.56 -16.47 29.03
CA GLY A 259 7.67 -16.34 29.99
C GLY A 259 8.14 -14.90 30.12
N VAL A 260 8.39 -14.22 29.01
CA VAL A 260 8.82 -12.81 28.98
C VAL A 260 7.76 -11.89 29.60
N VAL A 261 6.50 -12.03 29.21
CA VAL A 261 5.41 -11.19 29.77
C VAL A 261 5.23 -11.45 31.26
N SER A 262 5.43 -12.68 31.72
CA SER A 262 5.32 -13.02 33.15
C SER A 262 6.41 -12.45 34.05
N LEU A 263 7.48 -11.86 33.48
CA LEU A 263 8.49 -11.11 34.25
C LEU A 263 7.93 -9.80 34.83
N PHE A 264 6.81 -9.31 34.28
CA PHE A 264 6.18 -8.06 34.69
C PHE A 264 4.90 -8.31 35.49
N ASP A 265 4.57 -7.38 36.40
CA ASP A 265 3.32 -7.41 37.13
C ASP A 265 2.10 -7.35 36.19
N ALA A 266 1.06 -8.12 36.52
CA ALA A 266 -0.14 -8.24 35.70
C ALA A 266 -0.88 -6.90 35.45
N SER A 267 -0.64 -5.86 36.27
CA SER A 267 -1.18 -4.51 36.08
C SER A 267 -0.46 -3.72 35.00
N VAL A 268 0.81 -4.02 34.71
CA VAL A 268 1.66 -3.26 33.77
C VAL A 268 1.98 -4.03 32.49
N GLN A 269 1.76 -5.35 32.44
CA GLN A 269 2.05 -6.20 31.27
C GLN A 269 1.57 -5.62 29.93
N GLY A 270 0.31 -5.20 29.85
CA GLY A 270 -0.23 -4.63 28.61
C GLY A 270 0.35 -3.26 28.25
N TRP A 271 0.72 -2.46 29.25
CA TRP A 271 1.38 -1.17 29.04
C TRP A 271 2.81 -1.37 28.51
N VAL A 272 3.57 -2.29 29.10
CA VAL A 272 4.89 -2.68 28.61
C VAL A 272 4.80 -3.23 27.19
N TRP A 273 3.81 -4.08 26.90
CA TRP A 273 3.58 -4.62 25.56
C TRP A 273 3.38 -3.51 24.51
N MET A 274 2.52 -2.54 24.82
CA MET A 274 2.27 -1.38 23.97
C MET A 274 3.54 -0.53 23.78
N LEU A 275 4.28 -0.26 24.86
CA LEU A 275 5.51 0.55 24.80
C LEU A 275 6.61 -0.13 23.99
N VAL A 276 6.76 -1.45 24.10
CA VAL A 276 7.70 -2.23 23.28
C VAL A 276 7.32 -2.17 21.81
N LEU A 277 6.03 -2.38 21.49
CA LEU A 277 5.55 -2.27 20.11
C LEU A 277 5.75 -0.85 19.55
N ALA A 278 5.43 0.18 20.33
CA ALA A 278 5.62 1.58 19.93
C ALA A 278 7.09 1.91 19.73
N LEU A 279 7.98 1.46 20.62
CA LEU A 279 9.42 1.66 20.50
C LEU A 279 9.96 1.04 19.21
N PHE A 280 9.64 -0.22 18.94
CA PHE A 280 10.08 -0.89 17.71
C PHE A 280 9.53 -0.21 16.46
N LEU A 281 8.29 0.26 16.48
CA LEU A 281 7.71 1.01 15.36
C LEU A 281 8.41 2.35 15.15
N VAL A 282 8.67 3.12 16.22
CA VAL A 282 9.38 4.41 16.15
C VAL A 282 10.80 4.21 15.62
N VAL A 283 11.56 3.27 16.19
CA VAL A 283 12.91 2.96 15.72
C VAL A 283 12.87 2.50 14.27
N GLY A 284 11.94 1.61 13.93
CA GLY A 284 11.82 1.05 12.59
C GLY A 284 11.43 2.03 11.49
N THR A 285 10.81 3.15 11.85
CA THR A 285 10.40 4.21 10.91
C THR A 285 11.33 5.42 10.91
N ARG A 286 12.24 5.53 11.88
CA ARG A 286 13.16 6.68 12.01
C ARG A 286 14.63 6.33 11.77
N VAL A 287 14.99 5.05 11.89
CA VAL A 287 16.35 4.57 11.65
C VAL A 287 16.38 3.83 10.31
N GLN A 288 17.37 4.16 9.48
CA GLN A 288 17.59 3.50 8.20
C GLN A 288 18.48 2.25 8.34
N GLY A 289 18.50 1.42 7.29
CA GLY A 289 19.30 0.22 7.18
C GLY A 289 18.81 -0.94 8.05
N ALA A 290 19.73 -1.87 8.35
CA ALA A 290 19.42 -3.14 9.01
C ALA A 290 18.81 -2.97 10.42
N VAL A 291 19.16 -1.90 11.14
CA VAL A 291 18.62 -1.63 12.49
C VAL A 291 17.13 -1.27 12.41
N GLY A 292 16.76 -0.37 11.49
CA GLY A 292 15.36 -0.01 11.26
C GLY A 292 14.54 -1.22 10.78
N ALA A 293 15.08 -1.95 9.81
CA ALA A 293 14.47 -3.17 9.30
C ALA A 293 14.25 -4.22 10.41
N GLY A 294 15.25 -4.47 11.24
CA GLY A 294 15.15 -5.38 12.39
C GLY A 294 14.10 -4.95 13.42
N ALA A 295 13.99 -3.64 13.67
CA ALA A 295 12.96 -3.09 14.55
C ALA A 295 11.54 -3.29 13.98
N LEU A 296 11.32 -3.07 12.68
CA LEU A 296 10.01 -3.35 12.05
C LEU A 296 9.66 -4.84 12.06
N VAL A 297 10.63 -5.73 11.85
CA VAL A 297 10.45 -7.19 11.99
C VAL A 297 10.04 -7.55 13.41
N ALA A 298 10.70 -6.97 14.42
CA ALA A 298 10.34 -7.16 15.83
C ALA A 298 8.95 -6.59 16.15
N ALA A 299 8.59 -5.41 15.62
CA ALA A 299 7.26 -4.83 15.75
C ALA A 299 6.19 -5.75 15.16
N GLN A 300 6.42 -6.31 13.97
CA GLN A 300 5.48 -7.26 13.35
C GLN A 300 5.31 -8.52 14.18
N PHE A 301 6.38 -9.05 14.77
CA PHE A 301 6.31 -10.22 15.63
C PHE A 301 5.45 -9.95 16.89
N VAL A 302 5.66 -8.82 17.55
CA VAL A 302 4.87 -8.39 18.72
C VAL A 302 3.41 -8.13 18.33
N ALA A 303 3.16 -7.46 17.20
CA ALA A 303 1.81 -7.22 16.69
C ALA A 303 1.09 -8.54 16.36
N SER A 304 1.75 -9.48 15.70
CA SER A 304 1.18 -10.79 15.35
C SER A 304 0.84 -11.64 16.58
N LEU A 305 1.64 -11.55 17.64
CA LEU A 305 1.30 -12.19 18.91
C LEU A 305 0.00 -11.64 19.53
N THR A 306 -0.36 -10.38 19.26
CA THR A 306 -1.51 -9.66 19.84
C THR A 306 -2.87 -10.24 19.42
N TRP A 307 -2.94 -10.98 18.30
CA TRP A 307 -4.19 -11.59 17.81
C TRP A 307 -4.91 -12.46 18.85
N TRP A 308 -4.16 -13.09 19.78
CA TRP A 308 -4.72 -13.97 20.82
C TRP A 308 -5.52 -13.22 21.91
N TRP A 309 -5.36 -11.90 22.03
CA TRP A 309 -6.06 -11.10 23.04
C TRP A 309 -7.38 -10.50 22.59
N LEU A 310 -7.71 -10.55 21.29
CA LEU A 310 -8.93 -9.97 20.75
C LEU A 310 -10.22 -10.58 21.36
N VAL A 311 -10.15 -11.85 21.75
CA VAL A 311 -11.30 -12.63 22.21
C VAL A 311 -10.99 -13.29 23.54
N ARG A 312 -12.01 -13.47 24.39
CA ARG A 312 -11.91 -14.18 25.67
C ARG A 312 -13.04 -15.19 25.87
N PRO A 313 -12.85 -16.22 26.71
CA PRO A 313 -13.95 -17.09 27.12
C PRO A 313 -15.12 -16.31 27.70
N GLN A 314 -16.33 -16.66 27.25
CA GLN A 314 -17.59 -16.08 27.70
C GLN A 314 -18.05 -16.76 29.00
N ALA A 315 -18.36 -15.98 30.03
CA ALA A 315 -18.95 -16.51 31.26
C ALA A 315 -20.44 -16.89 31.06
N GLU A 316 -20.96 -17.84 31.85
CA GLU A 316 -22.30 -18.42 31.62
C GLU A 316 -23.45 -17.40 31.57
N LYS A 317 -23.38 -16.33 32.37
CA LYS A 317 -24.42 -15.30 32.47
C LYS A 317 -24.16 -14.07 31.59
N GLU A 318 -23.04 -14.04 30.86
CA GLU A 318 -22.64 -12.88 30.09
C GLU A 318 -23.37 -12.83 28.74
N ARG A 319 -23.86 -11.65 28.34
CA ARG A 319 -24.52 -11.48 27.03
C ARG A 319 -23.48 -11.34 25.93
N ASN A 320 -23.71 -11.98 24.78
CA ASN A 320 -22.81 -11.90 23.64
C ASN A 320 -23.22 -10.77 22.70
N ALA A 321 -22.48 -9.66 22.74
CA ALA A 321 -22.65 -8.50 21.87
C ALA A 321 -21.52 -8.39 20.83
N SER A 322 -20.90 -9.52 20.43
CA SER A 322 -19.72 -9.52 19.54
C SER A 322 -19.98 -8.79 18.21
N GLY A 323 -21.19 -8.92 17.65
CA GLY A 323 -21.58 -8.21 16.43
C GLY A 323 -21.60 -6.69 16.58
N LEU A 324 -21.99 -6.16 17.75
CA LEU A 324 -21.97 -4.72 18.03
C LEU A 324 -20.53 -4.20 18.15
N TRP A 325 -19.67 -4.92 18.87
CA TRP A 325 -18.27 -4.52 19.04
C TRP A 325 -17.45 -4.68 17.76
N MET A 326 -17.89 -5.51 16.82
CA MET A 326 -17.30 -5.56 15.47
C MET A 326 -17.50 -4.25 14.72
N LEU A 327 -18.61 -3.53 14.92
CA LEU A 327 -18.79 -2.20 14.32
C LEU A 327 -17.77 -1.20 14.83
N VAL A 328 -17.35 -1.31 16.09
CA VAL A 328 -16.26 -0.49 16.63
C VAL A 328 -14.97 -0.76 15.88
N ALA A 329 -14.65 -2.02 15.55
CA ALA A 329 -13.49 -2.36 14.74
C ALA A 329 -13.55 -1.72 13.34
N VAL A 330 -14.71 -1.76 12.69
CA VAL A 330 -14.92 -1.15 11.37
C VAL A 330 -14.73 0.36 11.43
N VAL A 331 -15.34 1.03 12.41
CA VAL A 331 -15.22 2.49 12.57
C VAL A 331 -13.78 2.90 12.87
N VAL A 332 -13.11 2.19 13.79
CA VAL A 332 -11.71 2.46 14.17
C VAL A 332 -10.79 2.25 12.97
N PHE A 333 -10.95 1.14 12.23
CA PHE A 333 -10.16 0.89 11.01
C PHE A 333 -10.39 1.98 9.97
N GLY A 334 -11.65 2.32 9.67
CA GLY A 334 -12.00 3.35 8.70
C GLY A 334 -11.44 4.72 9.08
N LEU A 335 -11.50 5.08 10.36
CA LEU A 335 -10.90 6.31 10.87
C LEU A 335 -9.39 6.35 10.63
N PHE A 336 -8.67 5.27 10.93
CA PHE A 336 -7.23 5.22 10.68
C PHE A 336 -6.87 5.27 9.19
N VAL A 337 -7.65 4.62 8.33
CA VAL A 337 -7.47 4.72 6.87
C VAL A 337 -7.65 6.16 6.38
N VAL A 338 -8.67 6.87 6.89
CA VAL A 338 -8.88 8.29 6.57
C VAL A 338 -7.75 9.17 7.11
N MET A 339 -7.31 8.94 8.36
CA MET A 339 -6.18 9.66 8.93
C MET A 339 -4.91 9.46 8.11
N ASP A 340 -4.58 8.21 7.75
CA ASP A 340 -3.43 7.87 6.91
C ASP A 340 -3.54 8.49 5.52
N LEU A 341 -4.70 8.42 4.87
CA LEU A 341 -4.97 9.07 3.57
C LEU A 341 -4.55 10.55 3.59
N PHE A 342 -4.99 11.30 4.60
CA PHE A 342 -4.70 12.72 4.71
C PHE A 342 -3.28 13.04 5.17
N THR A 343 -2.47 12.06 5.60
CA THR A 343 -1.01 12.29 5.74
C THR A 343 -0.32 12.45 4.38
N PHE A 344 -0.93 11.95 3.31
CA PHE A 344 -0.47 12.11 1.93
C PHE A 344 -1.23 13.20 1.18
N GLU A 345 -2.56 13.24 1.32
CA GLU A 345 -3.45 14.12 0.55
C GLU A 345 -3.68 15.50 1.20
N TYR A 346 -2.98 15.83 2.30
CA TYR A 346 -3.21 17.08 3.03
C TYR A 346 -3.17 18.33 2.13
N ALA A 347 -2.32 18.32 1.10
CA ALA A 347 -2.13 19.45 0.19
C ALA A 347 -3.32 19.64 -0.79
N TYR A 348 -4.12 18.61 -1.00
CA TYR A 348 -5.23 18.61 -1.97
C TYR A 348 -6.60 18.85 -1.33
N VAL A 349 -6.64 19.14 -0.02
CA VAL A 349 -7.89 19.41 0.70
C VAL A 349 -8.54 20.68 0.20
N ARG A 350 -9.68 20.52 -0.48
CA ARG A 350 -10.51 21.62 -1.01
C ARG A 350 -11.51 22.11 0.02
N GLU A 351 -11.89 23.38 -0.10
CA GLU A 351 -12.99 23.94 0.69
C GLU A 351 -14.35 23.37 0.24
N LEU A 352 -15.21 23.07 1.20
CA LEU A 352 -16.59 22.67 0.95
C LEU A 352 -17.40 23.90 0.50
N SER A 353 -18.29 23.70 -0.46
CA SER A 353 -19.16 24.76 -0.98
C SER A 353 -20.60 24.65 -0.47
N GLY A 354 -21.39 25.71 -0.70
CA GLY A 354 -22.82 25.74 -0.40
C GLY A 354 -23.14 25.56 1.10
N GLN A 355 -24.12 24.71 1.42
CA GLN A 355 -24.63 24.51 2.78
C GLN A 355 -23.59 23.92 3.77
N PHE A 356 -22.47 23.40 3.28
CA PHE A 356 -21.41 22.82 4.11
C PHE A 356 -20.22 23.75 4.31
N ALA A 357 -20.22 24.94 3.72
CA ALA A 357 -19.11 25.90 3.83
C ALA A 357 -18.79 26.30 5.28
N PHE A 358 -19.77 26.24 6.20
CA PHE A 358 -19.55 26.52 7.62
C PHE A 358 -18.57 25.53 8.28
N LEU A 359 -18.42 24.32 7.74
CA LEU A 359 -17.51 23.29 8.23
C LEU A 359 -16.05 23.57 7.88
N ASN A 360 -15.78 24.42 6.87
CA ASN A 360 -14.41 24.72 6.41
C ASN A 360 -13.54 25.30 7.53
N ARG A 361 -14.13 25.99 8.51
CA ARG A 361 -13.40 26.55 9.66
C ARG A 361 -12.76 25.48 10.56
N VAL A 362 -13.25 24.24 10.50
CA VAL A 362 -12.80 23.14 11.36
C VAL A 362 -12.24 21.99 10.53
N VAL A 363 -12.99 21.53 9.53
CA VAL A 363 -12.63 20.34 8.75
C VAL A 363 -11.40 20.58 7.89
N THR A 364 -11.34 21.69 7.15
CA THR A 364 -10.21 21.94 6.24
C THR A 364 -8.87 22.07 6.99
N PRO A 365 -8.74 22.90 8.05
CA PRO A 365 -7.52 22.95 8.86
C PRO A 365 -7.17 21.62 9.51
N LEU A 366 -8.17 20.86 9.98
CA LEU A 366 -7.95 19.55 10.59
C LEU A 366 -7.34 18.56 9.60
N LEU A 367 -7.90 18.46 8.39
CA LEU A 367 -7.41 17.54 7.36
C LEU A 367 -6.03 17.96 6.83
N ARG A 368 -5.79 19.27 6.64
CA ARG A 368 -4.46 19.80 6.28
C ARG A 368 -3.43 19.59 7.38
N GLY A 369 -3.87 19.59 8.64
CA GLY A 369 -3.03 19.38 9.82
C GLY A 369 -2.41 17.97 9.93
N PHE A 370 -2.81 17.01 9.09
CA PHE A 370 -2.18 15.69 9.01
C PHE A 370 -0.80 15.70 8.33
N ARG A 371 -0.36 16.82 7.78
CA ARG A 371 1.00 16.99 7.25
C ARG A 371 2.05 16.55 8.27
N GLY A 372 2.85 15.53 7.92
CA GLY A 372 3.93 15.01 8.76
C GLY A 372 3.47 14.21 9.98
N LEU A 373 2.18 13.84 10.07
CA LEU A 373 1.62 13.09 11.20
C LEU A 373 1.58 11.56 10.98
N GLY A 374 2.13 11.00 9.90
CA GLY A 374 2.07 9.55 9.63
C GLY A 374 2.57 8.68 10.79
N LEU A 375 3.70 9.03 11.41
CA LEU A 375 4.17 8.32 12.60
C LEU A 375 3.20 8.45 13.79
N ALA A 376 2.59 9.62 13.98
CA ALA A 376 1.62 9.82 15.06
C ALA A 376 0.38 8.94 14.85
N VAL A 377 -0.13 8.84 13.61
CA VAL A 377 -1.23 7.94 13.25
C VAL A 377 -0.86 6.49 13.57
N LEU A 378 0.34 6.05 13.21
CA LEU A 378 0.82 4.69 13.52
C LEU A 378 0.93 4.45 15.04
N ILE A 379 1.42 5.41 15.82
CA ILE A 379 1.52 5.28 17.29
C ILE A 379 0.12 5.20 17.92
N VAL A 380 -0.83 6.02 17.50
CA VAL A 380 -2.23 5.93 17.97
C VAL A 380 -2.84 4.59 17.56
N GLY A 381 -2.48 4.08 16.38
CA GLY A 381 -2.77 2.71 15.94
C GLY A 381 -2.25 1.66 16.92
N VAL A 382 -0.99 1.77 17.37
CA VAL A 382 -0.37 0.87 18.35
C VAL A 382 -1.07 0.91 19.70
N VAL A 383 -1.40 2.10 20.20
CA VAL A 383 -2.15 2.27 21.44
C VAL A 383 -3.49 1.53 21.33
N THR A 384 -4.21 1.78 20.24
CA THR A 384 -5.53 1.21 19.98
C THR A 384 -5.49 -0.32 19.80
N ALA A 385 -4.49 -0.82 19.06
CA ALA A 385 -4.22 -2.25 18.86
C ALA A 385 -3.89 -2.98 20.18
N SER A 386 -3.30 -2.28 21.14
CA SER A 386 -2.83 -2.84 22.43
C SER A 386 -3.88 -2.81 23.54
N LEU A 387 -4.97 -2.04 23.38
CA LEU A 387 -6.08 -1.98 24.34
C LEU A 387 -6.61 -3.34 24.84
N PRO A 388 -6.82 -4.38 24.00
CA PRO A 388 -7.28 -5.68 24.51
C PRO A 388 -6.26 -6.34 25.44
N VAL A 389 -4.95 -6.13 25.22
CA VAL A 389 -3.89 -6.64 26.10
C VAL A 389 -3.91 -5.89 27.43
N ILE A 390 -3.98 -4.55 27.38
CA ILE A 390 -4.05 -3.65 28.55
C ILE A 390 -5.27 -3.97 29.42
N ALA A 391 -6.42 -4.22 28.80
CA ALA A 391 -7.65 -4.53 29.51
C ALA A 391 -7.63 -5.93 30.16
N SER A 392 -6.83 -6.86 29.62
CA SER A 392 -6.78 -8.25 30.09
C SER A 392 -5.89 -8.43 31.32
N ARG A 393 -6.33 -7.94 32.48
CA ARG A 393 -5.59 -8.13 33.74
C ARG A 393 -5.55 -9.63 34.10
N ARG A 394 -4.34 -10.20 34.22
CA ARG A 394 -4.05 -11.59 34.67
C ARG A 394 -4.36 -12.74 33.71
N ARG A 395 -4.59 -12.48 32.41
CA ARG A 395 -4.83 -13.56 31.42
C ARG A 395 -3.61 -13.80 30.53
N ALA A 396 -3.12 -15.04 30.53
CA ALA A 396 -2.23 -15.52 29.48
C ALA A 396 -3.08 -16.02 28.28
N ALA A 397 -3.04 -15.30 27.16
CA ALA A 397 -3.88 -15.62 26.00
C ALA A 397 -3.34 -16.81 25.17
N TRP A 398 -2.04 -17.03 25.20
CA TRP A 398 -1.37 -18.10 24.46
C TRP A 398 -1.45 -19.46 25.15
N ARG A 399 -1.18 -20.55 24.43
CA ARG A 399 -1.30 -21.92 24.94
C ARG A 399 -0.01 -22.70 24.91
N ASP A 400 0.05 -23.69 25.79
CA ASP A 400 1.07 -24.72 25.71
C ASP A 400 0.73 -25.72 24.60
N GLY A 401 1.77 -26.25 23.96
CA GLY A 401 1.68 -27.35 23.01
C GLY A 401 2.76 -28.38 23.28
N SER A 402 2.56 -29.59 22.74
CA SER A 402 3.58 -30.63 22.81
C SER A 402 4.84 -30.23 22.04
N VAL A 403 5.98 -30.80 22.40
CA VAL A 403 7.25 -30.61 21.67
C VAL A 403 7.09 -30.97 20.20
N VAL A 404 6.44 -32.09 19.90
CA VAL A 404 6.17 -32.54 18.52
C VAL A 404 5.37 -31.50 17.74
N SER A 405 4.30 -30.93 18.33
CA SER A 405 3.52 -29.89 17.65
C SER A 405 4.36 -28.64 17.36
N SER A 406 5.29 -28.29 18.25
CA SER A 406 6.20 -27.17 18.03
C SER A 406 7.20 -27.44 16.91
N LEU A 407 7.76 -28.65 16.85
CA LEU A 407 8.68 -29.04 15.78
C LEU A 407 8.00 -29.06 14.41
N VAL A 408 6.77 -29.59 14.33
CA VAL A 408 6.00 -29.59 13.07
C VAL A 408 5.65 -28.17 12.64
N SER A 409 5.15 -27.33 13.55
CA SER A 409 4.87 -25.92 13.23
C SER A 409 6.13 -25.16 12.82
N LEU A 410 7.27 -25.43 13.47
CA LEU A 410 8.56 -24.81 13.12
C LEU A 410 9.03 -25.24 11.72
N LEU A 411 8.86 -26.52 11.37
CA LEU A 411 9.15 -27.01 10.02
C LEU A 411 8.28 -26.29 8.97
N VAL A 412 6.98 -26.15 9.23
CA VAL A 412 6.07 -25.40 8.34
C VAL A 412 6.52 -23.95 8.20
N VAL A 413 6.82 -23.27 9.31
CA VAL A 413 7.36 -21.89 9.27
C VAL A 413 8.66 -21.81 8.48
N GLY A 414 9.59 -22.77 8.67
CA GLY A 414 10.83 -22.85 7.90
C GLY A 414 10.59 -22.98 6.40
N VAL A 415 9.64 -23.82 5.98
CA VAL A 415 9.24 -23.95 4.57
C VAL A 415 8.67 -22.64 4.03
N LEU A 416 7.81 -21.96 4.79
CA LEU A 416 7.22 -20.67 4.37
C LEU A 416 8.29 -19.59 4.22
N ILE A 417 9.30 -19.55 5.10
CA ILE A 417 10.43 -18.63 5.01
C ILE A 417 11.25 -18.89 3.74
N VAL A 418 11.60 -20.16 3.48
CA VAL A 418 12.36 -20.55 2.28
C VAL A 418 11.58 -20.23 1.01
N LEU A 419 10.27 -20.49 0.99
CA LEU A 419 9.40 -20.16 -0.12
C LEU A 419 9.34 -18.64 -0.33
N GLY A 420 9.19 -17.85 0.74
CA GLY A 420 9.21 -16.40 0.68
C GLY A 420 10.52 -15.85 0.10
N ALA A 421 11.66 -16.37 0.55
CA ALA A 421 12.98 -16.02 0.02
C ALA A 421 13.19 -16.44 -1.44
N PHE A 422 12.55 -17.53 -1.89
CA PHE A 422 12.57 -17.95 -3.28
C PHE A 422 11.71 -17.03 -4.17
N LEU A 423 10.49 -16.72 -3.73
CA LEU A 423 9.55 -15.89 -4.46
C LEU A 423 9.98 -14.42 -4.54
N SER A 424 10.70 -13.91 -3.54
CA SER A 424 11.13 -12.50 -3.53
C SER A 424 12.38 -12.21 -4.34
N ARG A 425 13.04 -13.20 -4.96
CA ARG A 425 14.31 -13.01 -5.68
C ARG A 425 14.20 -11.97 -6.79
N PRO A 426 15.15 -11.03 -6.91
CA PRO A 426 15.18 -10.11 -8.03
C PRO A 426 15.50 -10.87 -9.33
N PRO A 427 14.92 -10.46 -10.47
CA PRO A 427 15.36 -10.91 -11.77
C PRO A 427 16.79 -10.40 -12.06
N VAL A 428 17.50 -11.08 -12.94
CA VAL A 428 18.79 -10.61 -13.44
C VAL A 428 18.54 -9.45 -14.41
N VAL A 429 19.20 -8.32 -14.18
CA VAL A 429 19.19 -7.16 -15.08
C VAL A 429 20.27 -7.37 -16.12
N GLU A 430 19.89 -7.41 -17.40
CA GLU A 430 20.85 -7.45 -18.50
C GLU A 430 21.47 -6.04 -18.65
N PRO A 431 22.79 -5.90 -18.54
CA PRO A 431 23.43 -4.60 -18.61
C PRO A 431 23.33 -4.03 -20.02
N TYR A 432 23.30 -2.70 -20.12
CA TYR A 432 23.45 -2.01 -21.39
C TYR A 432 24.78 -2.35 -22.07
N GLU A 433 24.73 -2.91 -23.29
CA GLU A 433 25.91 -3.36 -24.05
C GLU A 433 26.34 -2.39 -25.16
N GLY A 434 25.83 -1.15 -25.17
CA GLY A 434 26.06 -0.17 -26.23
C GLY A 434 24.89 -0.01 -27.21
N GLY A 435 24.97 0.99 -28.09
CA GLY A 435 23.91 1.35 -29.04
C GLY A 435 23.36 2.74 -28.80
N GLU A 436 22.13 3.01 -29.24
CA GLU A 436 21.45 4.28 -28.98
C GLU A 436 21.11 4.38 -27.49
N PHE A 437 21.60 5.42 -26.81
CA PHE A 437 21.35 5.64 -25.39
C PHE A 437 20.13 6.55 -25.22
N ARG A 438 19.10 6.05 -24.54
CA ARG A 438 17.80 6.72 -24.40
C ARG A 438 17.45 6.93 -22.93
N ILE A 439 17.10 8.16 -22.56
CA ILE A 439 16.61 8.52 -21.23
C ILE A 439 15.18 9.03 -21.34
N GLY A 440 14.30 8.49 -20.51
CA GLY A 440 12.91 8.89 -20.39
C GLY A 440 12.57 9.56 -19.06
N THR A 441 11.52 10.36 -19.05
CA THR A 441 10.84 10.83 -17.83
C THR A 441 9.36 10.47 -17.88
N TYR A 442 8.83 9.95 -16.77
CA TYR A 442 7.45 9.49 -16.69
C TYR A 442 6.83 9.75 -15.32
N ASN A 443 5.90 10.70 -15.26
CA ASN A 443 4.95 10.74 -14.17
C ASN A 443 3.95 9.61 -14.36
N ILE A 444 3.84 8.72 -13.38
CA ILE A 444 2.93 7.57 -13.47
C ILE A 444 1.63 7.76 -12.70
N HIS A 445 1.41 8.94 -12.10
CA HIS A 445 0.20 9.33 -11.37
C HIS A 445 -0.25 8.24 -10.38
N ALA A 446 0.65 7.81 -9.50
CA ALA A 446 0.43 6.71 -8.56
C ALA A 446 -0.11 5.43 -9.21
N GLY A 447 0.31 5.12 -10.43
CA GLY A 447 -0.07 3.93 -11.17
C GLY A 447 -1.48 3.99 -11.77
N TYR A 448 -2.05 5.19 -11.91
CA TYR A 448 -3.39 5.44 -12.42
C TYR A 448 -3.39 6.20 -13.75
N ASN A 449 -4.39 5.93 -14.60
CA ASN A 449 -4.74 6.80 -15.71
C ASN A 449 -5.57 8.02 -15.26
N GLU A 450 -5.98 8.87 -16.20
CA GLU A 450 -6.85 10.04 -15.97
C GLU A 450 -8.10 9.71 -15.12
N PHE A 451 -8.66 8.51 -15.26
CA PHE A 451 -9.88 8.10 -14.57
C PHE A 451 -9.64 7.19 -13.36
N PHE A 452 -8.44 7.23 -12.77
CA PHE A 452 -8.10 6.43 -11.59
C PHE A 452 -8.27 4.91 -11.80
N HIS A 453 -8.14 4.43 -13.04
CA HIS A 453 -7.94 3.02 -13.32
C HIS A 453 -6.47 2.67 -13.17
N SER A 454 -6.16 1.68 -12.33
CA SER A 454 -4.79 1.23 -12.14
C SER A 454 -4.44 0.12 -13.11
N ASP A 455 -3.40 0.34 -13.92
CA ASP A 455 -2.87 -0.65 -14.87
C ASP A 455 -1.34 -0.53 -15.02
N LEU A 456 -0.62 -1.12 -14.06
CA LEU A 456 0.84 -1.16 -14.10
C LEU A 456 1.39 -1.92 -15.32
N GLU A 457 0.65 -2.88 -15.88
CA GLU A 457 1.07 -3.61 -17.08
C GLU A 457 1.09 -2.69 -18.30
N SER A 458 0.13 -1.78 -18.44
CA SER A 458 0.16 -0.75 -19.48
C SER A 458 1.33 0.24 -19.32
N LEU A 459 1.67 0.62 -18.08
CA LEU A 459 2.86 1.44 -17.80
C LEU A 459 4.16 0.71 -18.19
N ALA A 460 4.29 -0.57 -17.81
CA ALA A 460 5.45 -1.38 -18.18
C ALA A 460 5.59 -1.52 -19.70
N ARG A 461 4.49 -1.77 -20.42
CA ARG A 461 4.48 -1.81 -21.90
C ARG A 461 4.93 -0.48 -22.50
N THR A 462 4.47 0.65 -21.94
CA THR A 462 4.86 1.99 -22.40
C THR A 462 6.37 2.20 -22.26
N ILE A 463 6.95 1.81 -21.11
CA ILE A 463 8.41 1.87 -20.89
C ILE A 463 9.15 0.97 -21.87
N GLN A 464 8.71 -0.28 -22.05
CA GLN A 464 9.36 -1.22 -22.98
C GLN A 464 9.33 -0.75 -24.43
N GLN A 465 8.17 -0.25 -24.89
CA GLN A 465 8.00 0.26 -26.26
C GLN A 465 8.87 1.50 -26.54
N SER A 466 9.17 2.29 -25.52
CA SER A 466 10.00 3.48 -25.64
C SER A 466 11.48 3.18 -25.99
N GLY A 467 11.94 1.98 -25.64
CA GLY A 467 13.35 1.59 -25.74
C GLY A 467 14.28 2.36 -24.80
N ALA A 468 13.76 3.06 -23.80
CA ALA A 468 14.56 3.81 -22.83
C ALA A 468 15.47 2.87 -22.02
N ASN A 469 16.73 3.27 -21.83
CA ASN A 469 17.69 2.60 -20.95
C ASN A 469 17.56 3.06 -19.49
N VAL A 470 17.06 4.28 -19.32
CA VAL A 470 16.86 4.93 -18.04
C VAL A 470 15.50 5.61 -18.05
N VAL A 471 14.73 5.46 -16.98
CA VAL A 471 13.46 6.18 -16.81
C VAL A 471 13.43 6.86 -15.45
N LEU A 472 13.28 8.18 -15.46
CA LEU A 472 13.01 9.00 -14.28
C LEU A 472 11.50 8.92 -14.00
N LEU A 473 11.11 8.39 -12.86
CA LEU A 473 9.71 8.24 -12.46
C LEU A 473 9.30 9.27 -11.39
N GLN A 474 8.10 9.82 -11.54
CA GLN A 474 7.47 10.73 -10.59
C GLN A 474 6.11 10.18 -10.14
N GLU A 475 5.62 10.67 -9.00
CA GLU A 475 4.39 10.21 -8.34
C GLU A 475 4.32 8.69 -8.16
N VAL A 476 5.46 8.10 -7.79
CA VAL A 476 5.52 6.66 -7.50
C VAL A 476 5.17 6.39 -6.04
N GLU A 477 4.54 5.24 -5.79
CA GLU A 477 4.23 4.76 -4.45
C GLU A 477 4.89 3.40 -4.13
N ALA A 478 5.36 3.26 -2.89
CA ALA A 478 6.10 2.10 -2.36
C ALA A 478 5.28 1.27 -1.35
N GLY A 479 3.95 1.27 -1.49
CA GLY A 479 3.05 0.43 -0.69
C GLY A 479 1.97 1.15 0.09
N ARG A 480 1.48 2.28 -0.42
CA ARG A 480 0.37 3.03 0.17
C ARG A 480 -0.94 2.24 0.05
N LEU A 481 -1.86 2.44 0.99
CA LEU A 481 -3.13 1.72 1.02
C LEU A 481 -4.02 2.02 -0.19
N THR A 482 -3.97 3.25 -0.69
CA THR A 482 -4.79 3.73 -1.83
C THR A 482 -4.36 3.08 -3.15
N SER A 483 -3.07 2.86 -3.37
CA SER A 483 -2.54 2.09 -4.52
C SER A 483 -2.56 0.58 -4.31
N PHE A 484 -3.55 0.05 -3.59
CA PHE A 484 -3.69 -1.38 -3.32
C PHE A 484 -2.46 -2.01 -2.63
N GLY A 485 -1.62 -1.20 -1.98
CA GLY A 485 -0.42 -1.63 -1.26
C GLY A 485 0.79 -1.98 -2.12
N VAL A 486 0.75 -1.84 -3.45
CA VAL A 486 1.86 -2.21 -4.35
C VAL A 486 3.06 -1.27 -4.21
N ASP A 487 4.27 -1.80 -4.38
CA ASP A 487 5.46 -0.99 -4.67
C ASP A 487 5.63 -0.90 -6.19
N GLN A 488 5.20 0.23 -6.73
CA GLN A 488 5.14 0.46 -8.17
C GLN A 488 6.53 0.45 -8.79
N THR A 489 7.52 0.99 -8.07
CA THR A 489 8.90 1.08 -8.53
C THR A 489 9.53 -0.31 -8.62
N LEU A 490 9.38 -1.13 -7.57
CA LEU A 490 9.90 -2.49 -7.56
C LEU A 490 9.22 -3.36 -8.59
N TRP A 491 7.89 -3.24 -8.69
CA TRP A 491 7.14 -4.03 -9.65
C TRP A 491 7.54 -3.67 -11.10
N LEU A 492 7.58 -2.39 -11.45
CA LEU A 492 7.96 -1.92 -12.79
C LEU A 492 9.40 -2.35 -13.12
N ALA A 493 10.36 -2.09 -12.23
CA ALA A 493 11.77 -2.45 -12.44
C ALA A 493 11.94 -3.93 -12.78
N ARG A 494 11.31 -4.81 -11.98
CA ARG A 494 11.36 -6.26 -12.22
C ARG A 494 10.64 -6.67 -13.50
N LYS A 495 9.54 -5.99 -13.85
CA LYS A 495 8.77 -6.28 -15.06
C LYS A 495 9.51 -5.89 -16.33
N VAL A 496 10.21 -4.76 -16.33
CA VAL A 496 10.94 -4.24 -17.50
C VAL A 496 12.41 -4.65 -17.55
N GLY A 497 12.90 -5.36 -16.52
CA GLY A 497 14.27 -5.86 -16.47
C GLY A 497 15.31 -4.78 -16.16
N MET A 498 15.02 -3.89 -15.21
CA MET A 498 15.88 -2.79 -14.79
C MET A 498 16.17 -2.83 -13.28
N ASP A 499 17.29 -2.23 -12.87
CA ASP A 499 17.53 -1.83 -11.47
C ASP A 499 16.64 -0.64 -11.11
N ARG A 500 16.43 -0.40 -9.82
CA ARG A 500 15.66 0.73 -9.30
C ARG A 500 16.41 1.47 -8.21
N ARG A 501 16.23 2.79 -8.16
CA ARG A 501 16.54 3.63 -7.00
C ARG A 501 15.31 4.44 -6.63
N PHE A 502 14.74 4.14 -5.47
CA PHE A 502 13.58 4.86 -4.94
C PHE A 502 14.03 5.89 -3.91
N TYR A 503 13.56 7.12 -4.06
CA TYR A 503 13.78 8.20 -3.13
C TYR A 503 12.43 8.66 -2.56
N ALA A 504 12.23 8.43 -1.26
CA ALA A 504 11.00 8.81 -0.58
C ALA A 504 10.97 10.31 -0.26
N THR A 505 9.87 10.98 -0.57
CA THR A 505 9.63 12.40 -0.22
C THR A 505 8.58 12.54 0.86
N ASN A 506 7.42 11.90 0.69
CA ASN A 506 6.27 12.06 1.57
C ASN A 506 5.98 10.77 2.36
N GLU A 507 5.98 10.88 3.69
CA GLU A 507 5.67 9.82 4.66
C GLU A 507 6.40 8.47 4.45
N GLY A 508 7.54 8.52 3.76
CA GLY A 508 8.38 7.36 3.46
C GLY A 508 7.86 6.41 2.37
N LEU A 509 6.69 6.69 1.78
CA LEU A 509 6.04 5.78 0.83
C LEU A 509 5.72 6.39 -0.54
N GLN A 510 5.74 7.71 -0.68
CA GLN A 510 5.54 8.38 -1.97
C GLN A 510 6.82 9.15 -2.32
N GLY A 511 7.17 9.22 -3.60
CA GLY A 511 8.32 9.99 -4.01
C GLY A 511 8.71 9.81 -5.47
N LEU A 512 10.02 9.68 -5.69
CA LEU A 512 10.68 9.63 -6.98
C LEU A 512 11.38 8.30 -7.16
N ALA A 513 11.58 7.88 -8.41
CA ALA A 513 12.48 6.76 -8.68
C ALA A 513 13.26 6.92 -9.98
N VAL A 514 14.35 6.18 -10.10
CA VAL A 514 15.03 5.95 -11.38
C VAL A 514 15.05 4.46 -11.64
N LEU A 515 14.59 4.06 -12.83
CA LEU A 515 14.77 2.72 -13.36
C LEU A 515 15.93 2.74 -14.35
N SER A 516 16.84 1.76 -14.30
CA SER A 516 17.93 1.69 -15.27
C SER A 516 18.42 0.27 -15.55
N ASN A 517 18.71 -0.04 -16.81
CA ASN A 517 19.55 -1.18 -17.18
C ASN A 517 21.03 -0.80 -17.38
N VAL A 518 21.39 0.44 -17.08
CA VAL A 518 22.76 0.94 -17.00
C VAL A 518 23.20 0.89 -15.54
N GLU A 519 24.49 0.62 -15.30
CA GLU A 519 25.01 0.55 -13.95
C GLU A 519 24.81 1.87 -13.20
N ILE A 520 24.19 1.76 -12.02
CA ILE A 520 24.03 2.87 -11.07
C ILE A 520 25.13 2.75 -10.02
N VAL A 521 26.06 3.70 -10.02
CA VAL A 521 27.21 3.70 -9.11
C VAL A 521 26.98 4.54 -7.85
N PHE A 522 25.99 5.44 -7.87
CA PHE A 522 25.65 6.29 -6.74
C PHE A 522 24.21 6.79 -6.84
N ASP A 523 23.53 6.91 -5.70
CA ASP A 523 22.22 7.55 -5.59
C ASP A 523 22.04 8.23 -4.23
N ASP A 524 21.43 9.42 -4.24
CA ASP A 524 20.97 10.14 -3.06
C ASP A 524 19.80 11.09 -3.41
N GLY A 525 19.35 11.87 -2.44
CA GLY A 525 18.33 12.88 -2.68
C GLY A 525 18.13 13.82 -1.51
N VAL A 526 17.46 14.93 -1.78
CA VAL A 526 17.19 16.01 -0.82
C VAL A 526 15.71 16.42 -0.92
N PRO A 527 14.97 16.54 0.20
CA PRO A 527 13.62 17.11 0.15
C PRO A 527 13.72 18.60 -0.19
N LEU A 528 12.85 19.08 -1.06
CA LEU A 528 12.78 20.51 -1.40
C LEU A 528 11.80 21.21 -0.45
N THR A 529 12.01 22.50 -0.23
CA THR A 529 11.05 23.33 0.50
C THR A 529 9.76 23.43 -0.33
N SER A 530 8.61 23.10 0.27
CA SER A 530 7.31 23.24 -0.39
C SER A 530 6.22 23.71 0.55
N GLU A 531 5.36 24.60 0.05
CA GLU A 531 4.12 25.03 0.72
C GLU A 531 3.04 23.95 0.61
N GLY A 532 2.97 23.26 -0.52
CA GLY A 532 2.05 22.15 -0.78
C GLY A 532 2.56 20.78 -0.31
N GLN A 533 2.44 19.79 -1.19
CA GLN A 533 2.91 18.43 -0.91
C GLN A 533 4.44 18.39 -0.82
N GLN A 534 5.00 17.59 0.09
CA GLN A 534 6.45 17.42 0.19
C GLN A 534 7.04 16.85 -1.11
N THR A 535 7.91 17.64 -1.75
CA THR A 535 8.63 17.32 -2.99
C THR A 535 10.10 17.01 -2.72
N GLY A 536 10.89 16.74 -3.76
CA GLY A 536 12.31 16.42 -3.61
C GLY A 536 13.09 16.44 -4.92
N LEU A 537 14.41 16.42 -4.78
CA LEU A 537 15.37 16.24 -5.86
C LEU A 537 16.14 14.94 -5.62
N GLN A 538 15.99 13.97 -6.51
CA GLN A 538 16.76 12.73 -6.49
C GLN A 538 17.95 12.86 -7.45
N ARG A 539 19.15 12.50 -7.00
CA ARG A 539 20.35 12.43 -7.84
C ARG A 539 20.79 10.98 -7.99
N VAL A 540 21.11 10.60 -9.22
CA VAL A 540 21.61 9.27 -9.57
C VAL A 540 22.80 9.42 -10.52
N VAL A 541 23.87 8.67 -10.29
CA VAL A 541 25.04 8.66 -11.17
C VAL A 541 25.10 7.33 -11.90
N LEU A 542 25.07 7.41 -13.23
CA LEU A 542 25.16 6.26 -14.13
C LEU A 542 26.58 6.10 -14.69
N GLN A 543 26.95 4.86 -14.98
CA GLN A 543 28.20 4.51 -15.66
C GLN A 543 27.93 3.78 -16.99
N PRO A 544 27.52 4.50 -18.07
CA PRO A 544 27.26 3.87 -19.37
C PRO A 544 28.54 3.58 -20.19
N ASP A 545 29.64 4.28 -19.90
CA ASP A 545 30.98 4.13 -20.49
C ASP A 545 32.04 4.61 -19.47
N ASP A 546 33.25 4.99 -19.89
CA ASP A 546 34.32 5.46 -18.97
C ASP A 546 34.01 6.78 -18.24
N ARG A 547 33.01 7.54 -18.69
CA ARG A 547 32.59 8.80 -18.06
C ARG A 547 31.28 8.56 -17.30
N PRO A 548 31.02 9.21 -16.16
CA PRO A 548 29.71 9.14 -15.53
C PRO A 548 28.68 10.04 -16.23
N ILE A 549 27.39 9.79 -15.98
CA ILE A 549 26.29 10.73 -16.25
C ILE A 549 25.57 11.00 -14.93
N THR A 550 25.48 12.26 -14.53
CA THR A 550 24.72 12.70 -13.35
C THR A 550 23.29 13.03 -13.76
N LEU A 551 22.34 12.30 -13.19
CA LEU A 551 20.91 12.50 -13.36
C LEU A 551 20.32 13.23 -12.18
N TYR A 552 19.38 14.13 -12.45
CA TYR A 552 18.53 14.77 -11.47
C TYR A 552 17.07 14.53 -11.84
N ASN A 553 16.32 13.89 -10.96
CA ASN A 553 14.89 13.66 -11.08
C ASN A 553 14.14 14.53 -10.06
N THR A 554 13.07 15.20 -10.48
CA THR A 554 12.25 16.04 -9.60
C THR A 554 10.77 15.96 -9.94
N TRP A 555 9.94 16.34 -8.98
CA TRP A 555 8.52 16.65 -9.17
C TRP A 555 8.23 17.94 -8.40
N LEU A 556 7.92 19.01 -9.11
CA LEU A 556 7.65 20.33 -8.51
C LEU A 556 6.17 20.44 -8.09
N GLY A 557 5.84 21.38 -7.21
CA GLY A 557 4.47 21.58 -6.74
C GLY A 557 3.46 21.75 -7.89
N VAL A 558 2.24 21.27 -7.71
CA VAL A 558 1.16 21.37 -8.72
C VAL A 558 0.47 22.73 -8.63
N LEU A 559 0.10 23.30 -9.78
CA LEU A 559 -0.73 24.50 -9.85
C LEU A 559 -2.22 24.12 -9.81
N LEU A 560 -2.90 24.46 -8.71
CA LEU A 560 -4.28 24.10 -8.42
C LEU A 560 -5.14 25.33 -8.19
N GLU A 561 -6.19 25.47 -8.98
CA GLU A 561 -7.23 26.48 -8.75
C GLU A 561 -8.13 26.09 -7.57
N GLY A 562 -8.38 27.04 -6.66
CA GLY A 562 -9.32 26.87 -5.55
C GLY A 562 -8.86 25.94 -4.43
N VAL A 563 -7.57 25.62 -4.35
CA VAL A 563 -6.97 24.78 -3.30
C VAL A 563 -5.82 25.53 -2.64
N GLY A 564 -6.02 25.94 -1.39
CA GLY A 564 -4.93 26.56 -0.61
C GLY A 564 -4.64 27.98 -1.06
N ASP A 565 -3.36 28.24 -1.32
CA ASP A 565 -2.78 29.53 -1.72
C ASP A 565 -3.18 29.89 -3.16
N ASP A 566 -3.09 31.17 -3.53
CA ASP A 566 -3.39 31.60 -4.91
C ASP A 566 -2.39 30.97 -5.90
N VAL A 567 -2.78 30.79 -7.16
CA VAL A 567 -1.92 30.21 -8.20
C VAL A 567 -0.59 30.97 -8.30
N ALA A 568 -0.62 32.30 -8.11
CA ALA A 568 0.57 33.13 -8.09
C ALA A 568 1.55 32.80 -6.94
N GLU A 569 1.05 32.39 -5.77
CA GLU A 569 1.88 31.96 -4.63
C GLU A 569 2.45 30.55 -4.90
N GLN A 570 1.66 29.65 -5.48
CA GLN A 570 2.11 28.32 -5.89
C GLN A 570 3.21 28.39 -6.97
N GLU A 571 3.11 29.33 -7.92
CA GLU A 571 4.18 29.61 -8.88
C GLU A 571 5.46 30.13 -8.21
N GLN A 572 5.33 30.96 -7.17
CA GLN A 572 6.48 31.40 -6.37
C GLN A 572 7.13 30.24 -5.60
N ASP A 573 6.34 29.28 -5.08
CA ASP A 573 6.86 28.04 -4.49
C ASP A 573 7.64 27.22 -5.53
N GLN A 574 7.13 27.05 -6.75
CA GLN A 574 7.86 26.39 -7.84
C GLN A 574 9.19 27.10 -8.16
N VAL A 575 9.21 28.43 -8.24
CA VAL A 575 10.43 29.21 -8.50
C VAL A 575 11.44 29.03 -7.36
N ARG A 576 10.98 28.98 -6.10
CA ARG A 576 11.83 28.72 -4.93
C ARG A 576 12.44 27.33 -5.00
N GLN A 577 11.64 26.30 -5.31
CA GLN A 577 12.10 24.93 -5.51
C GLN A 577 13.16 24.85 -6.61
N LEU A 578 12.94 25.51 -7.74
CA LEU A 578 13.92 25.56 -8.82
C LEU A 578 15.25 26.21 -8.37
N ASN A 579 15.20 27.30 -7.61
CA ASN A 579 16.41 27.94 -7.09
C ASN A 579 17.18 27.03 -6.14
N GLU A 580 16.47 26.27 -5.30
CA GLU A 580 17.06 25.28 -4.42
C GLU A 580 17.74 24.16 -5.22
N ILE A 581 17.09 23.64 -6.27
CA ILE A 581 17.66 22.64 -7.18
C ILE A 581 18.97 23.16 -7.79
N LEU A 582 18.95 24.37 -8.37
CA LEU A 582 20.15 24.96 -8.99
C LEU A 582 21.28 25.17 -7.98
N SER A 583 20.95 25.56 -6.74
CA SER A 583 21.93 25.73 -5.65
C SER A 583 22.55 24.39 -5.23
N ILE A 584 21.75 23.34 -5.13
CA ILE A 584 22.20 21.98 -4.82
C ILE A 584 23.13 21.46 -5.94
N MET A 585 22.74 21.64 -7.20
CA MET A 585 23.56 21.25 -8.35
C MET A 585 24.90 21.99 -8.37
N LEU A 586 24.91 23.30 -8.10
CA LEU A 586 26.15 24.07 -7.98
C LEU A 586 27.04 23.55 -6.85
N ALA A 587 26.47 23.20 -5.69
CA ALA A 587 27.22 22.63 -4.58
C ALA A 587 27.84 21.28 -4.94
N HIS A 588 27.10 20.41 -5.63
CA HIS A 588 27.62 19.13 -6.13
C HIS A 588 28.75 19.31 -7.15
N GLY A 589 28.74 20.42 -7.89
CA GLY A 589 29.76 20.78 -8.87
C GLY A 589 30.86 21.72 -8.35
N GLU A 590 31.11 21.77 -7.03
CA GLU A 590 32.15 22.64 -6.46
C GLU A 590 32.05 24.12 -6.90
N GLY A 591 30.82 24.62 -7.09
CA GLY A 591 30.53 25.99 -7.53
C GLY A 591 30.33 26.16 -9.04
N SER A 592 30.41 25.09 -9.84
CA SER A 592 30.15 25.14 -11.28
C SER A 592 29.36 23.92 -11.76
N ILE A 593 28.22 24.14 -12.43
CA ILE A 593 27.43 23.05 -13.01
C ILE A 593 28.27 22.27 -14.05
N VAL A 594 29.22 22.90 -14.74
CA VAL A 594 30.05 22.25 -15.76
C VAL A 594 30.94 21.14 -15.18
N SER A 595 31.36 21.26 -13.92
CA SER A 595 32.24 20.26 -13.29
C SER A 595 31.52 18.92 -13.00
N LEU A 596 30.17 18.91 -13.02
CA LEU A 596 29.36 17.69 -12.91
C LEU A 596 29.49 16.78 -14.15
N GLY A 597 30.18 17.23 -15.20
CA GLY A 597 30.39 16.46 -16.43
C GLY A 597 29.13 16.35 -17.25
N ARG A 598 28.68 15.13 -17.55
CA ARG A 598 27.49 14.86 -18.37
C ARG A 598 26.26 14.87 -17.48
N ILE A 599 25.27 15.69 -17.81
CA ILE A 599 24.13 15.98 -16.93
C ILE A 599 22.82 15.78 -17.68
N VAL A 600 21.85 15.19 -16.98
CA VAL A 600 20.44 15.24 -17.35
C VAL A 600 19.61 15.68 -16.14
N VAL A 601 18.78 16.70 -16.31
CA VAL A 601 17.81 17.15 -15.30
C VAL A 601 16.42 16.95 -15.88
N GLY A 602 15.59 16.14 -15.25
CA GLY A 602 14.25 15.90 -15.75
C GLY A 602 13.24 15.59 -14.67
N GLY A 603 12.01 15.39 -15.11
CA GLY A 603 10.87 15.15 -14.25
C GLY A 603 9.69 16.03 -14.61
N THR A 604 8.76 16.15 -13.66
CA THR A 604 7.52 16.92 -13.83
C THR A 604 7.70 18.29 -13.18
N PHE A 605 7.71 19.33 -14.00
CA PHE A 605 7.87 20.71 -13.54
C PHE A 605 6.53 21.37 -13.25
N ASN A 606 5.41 20.73 -13.63
CA ASN A 606 4.05 21.22 -13.42
C ASN A 606 3.83 22.65 -13.92
N ASN A 607 4.54 23.03 -14.99
CA ASN A 607 4.36 24.33 -15.64
C ASN A 607 4.67 24.24 -17.15
N VAL A 608 4.08 25.16 -17.92
CA VAL A 608 4.13 25.16 -19.39
C VAL A 608 5.43 25.78 -19.93
N PRO A 609 5.81 25.52 -21.20
CA PRO A 609 7.11 25.96 -21.74
C PRO A 609 7.33 27.47 -21.79
N SER A 610 6.25 28.26 -21.75
CA SER A 610 6.28 29.73 -21.76
C SER A 610 6.38 30.36 -20.37
N SER A 611 6.36 29.56 -19.30
CA SER A 611 6.44 30.07 -17.93
C SER A 611 7.84 30.58 -17.57
N ASP A 612 7.89 31.54 -16.64
CA ASP A 612 9.15 32.10 -16.13
C ASP A 612 10.06 31.01 -15.52
N LEU A 613 9.46 29.99 -14.89
CA LEU A 613 10.15 28.82 -14.36
C LEU A 613 10.98 28.11 -15.43
N ILE A 614 10.35 27.80 -16.58
CA ILE A 614 11.00 27.07 -17.67
C ILE A 614 11.96 27.97 -18.44
N LEU A 615 11.62 29.25 -18.62
CA LEU A 615 12.54 30.23 -19.21
C LEU A 615 13.83 30.36 -18.39
N ARG A 616 13.74 30.30 -17.06
CA ARG A 616 14.90 30.30 -16.17
C ARG A 616 15.75 29.04 -16.30
N MET A 617 15.14 27.87 -16.46
CA MET A 617 15.90 26.63 -16.77
C MET A 617 16.67 26.75 -18.10
N ARG A 618 16.08 27.39 -19.11
CA ARG A 618 16.72 27.63 -20.42
C ARG A 618 17.87 28.66 -20.37
N GLN A 619 17.98 29.43 -19.30
CA GLN A 619 19.12 30.34 -19.08
C GLN A 619 20.36 29.62 -18.52
N THR A 620 20.22 28.34 -18.14
CA THR A 620 21.36 27.50 -17.75
C THR A 620 22.14 27.04 -18.99
N SER A 621 23.23 26.31 -18.79
CA SER A 621 23.98 25.66 -19.89
C SER A 621 23.32 24.37 -20.42
N LEU A 622 22.12 24.03 -19.93
CA LEU A 622 21.38 22.84 -20.36
C LEU A 622 20.42 23.17 -21.50
N THR A 623 20.38 22.29 -22.50
CA THR A 623 19.48 22.37 -23.65
C THR A 623 18.18 21.63 -23.36
N ASP A 624 17.05 22.15 -23.85
CA ASP A 624 15.73 21.49 -23.90
C ASP A 624 15.54 20.82 -25.27
N PRO A 625 15.69 19.48 -25.40
CA PRO A 625 15.59 18.77 -26.68
C PRO A 625 14.20 18.83 -27.33
N PHE A 626 13.17 19.27 -26.59
CA PHE A 626 11.80 19.40 -27.10
C PHE A 626 11.46 20.85 -27.48
N ALA A 627 12.36 21.82 -27.28
CA ALA A 627 12.05 23.26 -27.40
C ALA A 627 11.43 23.64 -28.75
N ASP A 628 11.94 23.09 -29.85
CA ASP A 628 11.53 23.41 -31.22
C ASP A 628 10.44 22.49 -31.77
N GLN A 629 9.95 21.54 -30.97
CA GLN A 629 8.89 20.64 -31.41
C GLN A 629 7.51 21.32 -31.36
N PRO A 630 6.61 21.02 -32.33
CA PRO A 630 5.22 21.44 -32.23
C PRO A 630 4.57 20.96 -30.93
N GLN A 631 3.71 21.78 -30.34
CA GLN A 631 2.97 21.41 -29.12
C GLN A 631 2.19 20.10 -29.29
N ALA A 632 1.54 19.92 -30.45
CA ALA A 632 0.74 18.73 -30.75
C ALA A 632 1.50 17.40 -30.61
N THR A 633 2.83 17.40 -30.81
CA THR A 633 3.68 16.21 -30.71
C THR A 633 4.51 16.15 -29.42
N SER A 634 4.46 17.19 -28.59
CA SER A 634 5.26 17.32 -27.37
C SER A 634 4.43 17.45 -26.09
N HIS A 635 3.11 17.31 -26.16
CA HIS A 635 2.26 17.24 -24.97
C HIS A 635 2.58 15.99 -24.15
N THR A 636 2.94 16.19 -22.89
CA THR A 636 3.20 15.11 -21.95
C THR A 636 2.03 14.92 -21.00
N PHE A 637 1.36 15.98 -20.57
CA PHE A 637 0.10 15.88 -19.83
C PHE A 637 -1.08 15.86 -20.80
N VAL A 638 -1.85 14.78 -20.79
CA VAL A 638 -2.98 14.56 -21.69
C VAL A 638 -4.16 14.00 -20.92
N GLN A 639 -5.14 14.87 -20.70
CA GLN A 639 -6.46 14.53 -20.21
C GLN A 639 -7.51 14.88 -21.28
N THR A 640 -8.72 14.37 -21.15
CA THR A 640 -9.83 14.52 -22.10
C THR A 640 -10.01 15.97 -22.58
N SER A 641 -9.90 16.96 -21.68
CA SER A 641 -10.13 18.38 -21.98
C SER A 641 -8.88 19.26 -21.87
N ARG A 642 -7.72 18.70 -21.51
CA ARG A 642 -6.50 19.47 -21.20
C ARG A 642 -5.28 18.79 -21.79
N ARG A 643 -4.45 19.58 -22.47
CA ARG A 643 -3.19 19.10 -23.02
C ARG A 643 -2.11 20.15 -22.77
N ALA A 644 -0.99 19.71 -22.24
CA ALA A 644 0.14 20.58 -21.94
C ALA A 644 1.44 19.77 -21.97
N ARG A 645 2.57 20.48 -22.11
CA ARG A 645 3.88 19.91 -21.82
C ARG A 645 4.28 20.34 -20.42
N LEU A 646 4.28 19.40 -19.49
CA LEU A 646 4.60 19.62 -18.07
C LEU A 646 5.84 18.84 -17.62
N ASP A 647 6.30 17.91 -18.45
CA ASP A 647 7.46 17.05 -18.18
C ASP A 647 8.62 17.43 -19.11
N TYR A 648 9.82 17.47 -18.56
CA TYR A 648 11.01 18.01 -19.24
C TYR A 648 12.22 17.12 -19.00
N LEU A 649 13.16 17.16 -19.95
CA LEU A 649 14.47 16.52 -19.89
C LEU A 649 15.51 17.49 -20.44
N PHE A 650 16.15 18.26 -19.56
CA PHE A 650 17.24 19.19 -19.90
C PHE A 650 18.59 18.47 -19.85
N THR A 651 19.49 18.76 -20.77
CA THR A 651 20.81 18.09 -20.82
C THR A 651 21.90 18.94 -21.47
N ASN A 652 23.17 18.68 -21.14
CA ASN A 652 24.33 19.20 -21.87
C ASN A 652 24.95 18.17 -22.84
N LEU A 653 24.35 17.00 -22.96
CA LEU A 653 24.71 16.00 -23.98
C LEU A 653 24.10 16.39 -25.32
N LEU A 654 24.69 15.93 -26.42
CA LEU A 654 24.14 16.14 -27.76
C LEU A 654 22.85 15.31 -27.93
N PRO A 655 21.67 15.94 -28.07
CA PRO A 655 20.44 15.21 -28.36
C PRO A 655 20.45 14.74 -29.82
N LEU A 656 20.16 13.46 -30.02
CA LEU A 656 20.00 12.83 -31.34
C LEU A 656 18.54 12.80 -31.79
N GLY A 657 17.61 12.85 -30.83
CA GLY A 657 16.18 12.85 -31.08
C GLY A 657 15.39 12.95 -29.78
N ALA A 658 14.15 13.38 -29.87
CA ALA A 658 13.24 13.48 -28.73
C ALA A 658 11.82 13.11 -29.17
N VAL A 659 11.12 12.29 -28.38
CA VAL A 659 9.80 11.75 -28.71
C VAL A 659 8.94 11.62 -27.47
N VAL A 660 7.64 11.85 -27.60
CA VAL A 660 6.65 11.51 -26.57
C VAL A 660 5.91 10.25 -26.99
N ILE A 661 5.87 9.25 -26.12
CA ILE A 661 5.20 7.97 -26.38
C ILE A 661 3.69 8.15 -26.19
N ASP A 662 2.92 7.80 -27.22
CA ASP A 662 1.46 7.85 -27.17
C ASP A 662 0.91 6.70 -26.32
N SER A 663 0.46 7.03 -25.12
CA SER A 663 -0.10 6.09 -24.15
C SER A 663 -1.13 6.79 -23.26
N SER A 664 -2.09 6.02 -22.77
CA SER A 664 -3.12 6.43 -21.81
C SER A 664 -3.02 5.68 -20.48
N ALA A 665 -1.87 5.03 -20.23
CA ALA A 665 -1.60 4.29 -19.00
C ALA A 665 -1.46 5.19 -17.76
N SER A 666 -1.12 6.47 -17.99
CA SER A 666 -1.16 7.57 -17.03
C SER A 666 -1.84 8.77 -17.73
N ASP A 667 -2.24 9.79 -16.96
CA ASP A 667 -2.60 11.11 -17.51
C ASP A 667 -1.38 11.92 -17.96
N HIS A 668 -0.18 11.43 -17.66
CA HIS A 668 1.05 11.84 -18.31
C HIS A 668 1.52 10.79 -19.34
N ARG A 669 2.34 11.24 -20.28
CA ARG A 669 2.99 10.46 -21.34
C ARG A 669 4.49 10.47 -21.12
N LEU A 670 5.10 9.32 -21.36
CA LEU A 670 6.56 9.14 -21.29
C LEU A 670 7.24 9.97 -22.38
N ALA A 671 8.05 10.95 -21.96
CA ALA A 671 8.92 11.72 -22.85
C ALA A 671 10.33 11.13 -22.84
N VAL A 672 10.90 10.87 -24.03
CA VAL A 672 12.19 10.19 -24.20
C VAL A 672 13.12 11.01 -25.09
N VAL A 673 14.39 11.06 -24.70
CA VAL A 673 15.47 11.69 -25.47
C VAL A 673 16.55 10.66 -25.75
N SER A 674 16.96 10.58 -27.02
CA SER A 674 18.15 9.86 -27.46
C SER A 674 19.37 10.78 -27.36
N LEU A 675 20.46 10.31 -26.76
CA LEU A 675 21.64 11.12 -26.47
C LEU A 675 22.90 10.47 -27.05
N ALA A 676 23.81 11.29 -27.57
CA ALA A 676 25.15 10.82 -27.92
C ALA A 676 26.02 10.72 -26.65
N LEU A 677 26.60 9.54 -26.42
CA LEU A 677 27.53 9.31 -25.30
C LEU A 677 28.95 9.83 -25.58
N ARG A 678 29.32 9.97 -26.86
CA ARG A 678 30.68 10.34 -27.31
C ARG A 678 30.79 11.80 -27.67
#